data_AF-A0A950L4D2-F1
#
_entry.id   AF-A0A950L4D2-F1
#
_cell.length_a   1.000
_cell.length_b   1.000
_cell.length_c   1.000
_cell.angle_alpha   90.00
_cell.angle_beta   90.00
_cell.angle_gamma   90.00
#
_symmetry.space_group_name_H-M   'P 1'
#
loop_
_entity.id
_entity.type
_entity.pdbx_description
1 polymer ?
#
loop_
_entity_poly.entity_id
_entity_poly.type
_entity_poly.pdbx_seq_one_letter_code
_entity_poly.pdbx_strand_id
1 'polypeptide(L)'
;MDHEFVAFAQQEIPRRKARLNVLTYDDLLTRLRDAFRGETGQTLSQALGAQYRAALIDEFQDTDPVQYEIFRQIFSAGRHYLFFVGDPKQAMYGFRGADVYTYLRAAGQASRRFTLDTNFRSEKLLLDAVNTLFTSVERPFLIEGIAYRPVRPSKKFREGFAELVGKDSDGPLRLRLLQNAAEPYNQADAELLISRAVVADIARLEAGGSLLGNRPLKFGDMAVLVRTNAQAANLQHLLRGSGIKSVLKSEESVFQTNEARATLQLLEAVLQPARDVLLRTALSTSLLGLNAAEILSLDSAEAKWQYWLERFLLYRSKWEDSCFIAFFRYLFVDQKVRQRLVQHPGGERVLTNFLHIAELLHQAETEQRLAPTALCGWLREQNNHAANTNEEHQLRLESDDDAVLLATVHKSKGLEYPIVFCPFLWKAGDSKNRREILFHDPVNEHRLTLDLQENRPDPDVNDRLAAEEALSESLRALYVALTRAQNRCYVYAGDISGFENSPLAHVLGSALAAPAFRKLAEAAGAISVTTIDPEADQALAIQPLQTQSVQELSARPFSGTIPSTQMIASFTGLTAGRAVEEPDRDAVELVEPGIEVEGNANDLAGFERGLRAGIFLHDILEHLDFQAPDQIDQIVRSKLATHGIKGKGLREALSAKLRLLVETPLMPGLTLSRIPLAERLSEVEFSHPIASLPRGQLQKIFCRHGGIHLPPEFSMSLGHLDLRQVEGFMRGFIDLLFRFQDRYYLVDWKSNWLGKRTSDYDEEGMRASMLRHTYYLQYHLYTLAADLYLSRRVSGYEYDKQFGGVFYVFFRGLDSAIPSRGIFHDRPPAALVQALRQLLIDGLP
;
A
#
# COMPACT_ATOMS: atom_id res chain seq x y z
N MET A 1 16.34 -32.62 -20.65
CA MET A 1 15.11 -31.96 -20.17
C MET A 1 15.31 -30.45 -20.04
N ASP A 2 16.44 -29.99 -19.49
CA ASP A 2 16.64 -28.56 -19.19
C ASP A 2 16.71 -27.64 -20.42
N HIS A 3 17.33 -28.08 -21.52
CA HIS A 3 17.39 -27.29 -22.76
C HIS A 3 16.00 -27.07 -23.41
N GLU A 4 15.14 -28.09 -23.42
CA GLU A 4 13.77 -27.98 -23.96
C GLU A 4 12.91 -27.06 -23.10
N PHE A 5 13.06 -27.13 -21.77
CA PHE A 5 12.37 -26.23 -20.86
C PHE A 5 12.82 -24.78 -21.04
N VAL A 6 14.13 -24.51 -21.13
CA VAL A 6 14.65 -23.14 -21.36
C VAL A 6 14.14 -22.58 -22.68
N ALA A 7 14.20 -23.34 -23.76
CA ALA A 7 13.68 -22.91 -25.07
C ALA A 7 12.16 -22.64 -25.03
N PHE A 8 11.38 -23.51 -24.37
CA PHE A 8 9.95 -23.29 -24.16
C PHE A 8 9.68 -22.02 -23.34
N ALA A 9 10.38 -21.84 -22.22
CA ALA A 9 10.22 -20.69 -21.32
C ALA A 9 10.56 -19.37 -22.01
N GLN A 10 11.65 -19.33 -22.80
CA GLN A 10 12.05 -18.16 -23.58
C GLN A 10 10.99 -17.73 -24.61
N GLN A 11 10.18 -18.67 -25.13
CA GLN A 11 9.09 -18.36 -26.05
C GLN A 11 7.79 -18.00 -25.31
N GLU A 12 7.46 -18.73 -24.25
CA GLU A 12 6.15 -18.67 -23.61
C GLU A 12 6.04 -17.52 -22.60
N ILE A 13 7.12 -17.19 -21.87
CA ILE A 13 7.12 -16.09 -20.90
C ILE A 13 6.81 -14.74 -21.58
N PRO A 14 7.48 -14.33 -22.69
CA PRO A 14 7.13 -13.10 -23.39
C PRO A 14 5.69 -13.08 -23.90
N ARG A 15 5.18 -14.20 -24.43
CA ARG A 15 3.79 -14.32 -24.92
C ARG A 15 2.78 -14.08 -23.80
N ARG A 16 2.99 -14.70 -22.63
CA ARG A 16 2.11 -14.54 -21.47
C ARG A 16 2.16 -13.11 -20.92
N LYS A 17 3.36 -12.52 -20.82
CA LYS A 17 3.53 -11.12 -20.39
C LYS A 17 2.83 -10.14 -21.33
N ALA A 18 2.95 -10.35 -22.65
CA ALA A 18 2.25 -9.54 -23.65
C ALA A 18 0.72 -9.67 -23.54
N ARG A 19 0.20 -10.89 -23.35
CA ARG A 19 -1.25 -11.12 -23.16
C ARG A 19 -1.80 -10.42 -21.90
N LEU A 20 -1.00 -10.37 -20.84
CA LEU A 20 -1.35 -9.72 -19.58
C LEU A 20 -1.02 -8.22 -19.55
N ASN A 21 -0.37 -7.68 -20.59
CA ASN A 21 0.13 -6.32 -20.66
C ASN A 21 1.04 -5.94 -19.46
N VAL A 22 1.92 -6.85 -19.05
CA VAL A 22 2.88 -6.66 -17.95
C VAL A 22 4.30 -6.57 -18.48
N LEU A 23 5.11 -5.71 -17.86
CA LEU A 23 6.55 -5.58 -18.08
C LEU A 23 7.29 -5.85 -16.77
N THR A 24 8.36 -6.63 -16.82
CA THR A 24 9.31 -6.76 -15.72
C THR A 24 10.42 -5.71 -15.83
N TYR A 25 11.19 -5.49 -14.76
CA TYR A 25 12.36 -4.60 -14.82
C TYR A 25 13.36 -5.02 -15.91
N ASP A 26 13.62 -6.32 -16.05
CA ASP A 26 14.48 -6.84 -17.13
C ASP A 26 13.92 -6.58 -18.52
N ASP A 27 12.57 -6.59 -18.69
CA ASP A 27 11.95 -6.26 -19.98
C ASP A 27 12.22 -4.83 -20.39
N LEU A 28 12.26 -3.89 -19.44
CA LEU A 28 12.51 -2.48 -19.74
C LEU A 28 13.89 -2.30 -20.39
N LEU A 29 14.91 -2.98 -19.84
CA LEU A 29 16.28 -2.93 -20.35
C LEU A 29 16.41 -3.71 -21.65
N THR A 30 15.98 -4.97 -21.67
CA THR A 30 16.17 -5.86 -22.82
C THR A 30 15.39 -5.39 -24.05
N ARG A 31 14.15 -4.91 -23.90
CA ARG A 31 13.38 -4.34 -25.02
C ARG A 31 14.00 -3.06 -25.55
N LEU A 32 14.55 -2.21 -24.69
CA LEU A 32 15.25 -1.01 -25.12
C LEU A 32 16.52 -1.37 -25.92
N ARG A 33 17.33 -2.31 -25.42
CA ARG A 33 18.49 -2.85 -26.16
C ARG A 33 18.07 -3.41 -27.52
N ASP A 34 17.02 -4.23 -27.56
CA ASP A 34 16.56 -4.86 -28.79
C ASP A 34 15.97 -3.85 -29.77
N ALA A 35 15.32 -2.78 -29.28
CA ALA A 35 14.88 -1.65 -30.10
C ALA A 35 16.06 -0.93 -30.78
N PHE A 36 17.21 -0.79 -30.11
CA PHE A 36 18.43 -0.27 -30.74
C PHE A 36 19.00 -1.18 -31.83
N ARG A 37 18.75 -2.49 -31.74
CA ARG A 37 19.19 -3.48 -32.76
C ARG A 37 18.24 -3.58 -33.95
N GLY A 38 17.01 -3.04 -33.83
CA GLY A 38 16.00 -3.04 -34.89
C GLY A 38 16.21 -1.94 -35.94
N GLU A 39 15.34 -1.94 -36.96
CA GLU A 39 15.42 -1.02 -38.11
C GLU A 39 15.35 0.47 -37.71
N THR A 40 14.64 0.80 -36.64
CA THR A 40 14.49 2.18 -36.14
C THR A 40 15.53 2.57 -35.09
N GLY A 41 16.50 1.69 -34.78
CA GLY A 41 17.47 1.89 -33.70
C GLY A 41 18.32 3.14 -33.86
N GLN A 42 18.72 3.47 -35.10
CA GLN A 42 19.50 4.68 -35.38
C GLN A 42 18.69 5.96 -35.12
N THR A 43 17.41 5.98 -35.51
CA THR A 43 16.49 7.09 -35.24
C THR A 43 16.29 7.27 -33.74
N LEU A 44 16.12 6.17 -33.00
CA LEU A 44 15.98 6.18 -31.54
C LEU A 44 17.25 6.72 -30.85
N SER A 45 18.43 6.26 -31.27
CA SER A 45 19.72 6.73 -30.76
C SER A 45 19.90 8.23 -31.01
N GLN A 46 19.57 8.73 -32.21
CA GLN A 46 19.63 10.15 -32.53
C GLN A 46 18.66 10.99 -31.70
N ALA A 47 17.43 10.52 -31.50
CA ALA A 47 16.42 11.22 -30.71
C ALA A 47 16.86 11.35 -29.23
N LEU A 48 17.29 10.25 -28.62
CA LEU A 48 17.78 10.25 -27.23
C LEU A 48 19.08 11.03 -27.09
N GLY A 49 20.00 10.88 -28.05
CA GLY A 49 21.25 11.61 -28.10
C GLY A 49 21.07 13.12 -28.34
N ALA A 50 19.95 13.56 -28.93
CA ALA A 50 19.63 14.98 -29.06
C ALA A 50 19.13 15.59 -27.73
N GLN A 51 18.46 14.78 -26.91
CA GLN A 51 17.95 15.21 -25.60
C GLN A 51 19.08 15.38 -24.57
N TYR A 52 20.07 14.49 -24.58
CA TYR A 52 21.12 14.46 -23.57
C TYR A 52 22.50 14.68 -24.20
N ARG A 53 23.15 15.81 -23.87
CA ARG A 53 24.52 16.13 -24.33
C ARG A 53 25.61 15.36 -23.56
N ALA A 54 25.32 14.96 -22.33
CA ALA A 54 26.22 14.22 -21.46
C ALA A 54 25.44 13.21 -20.62
N ALA A 55 26.08 12.09 -20.28
CA ALA A 55 25.58 11.06 -19.39
C ALA A 55 26.63 10.73 -18.33
N LEU A 56 26.22 10.73 -17.06
CA LEU A 56 27.04 10.40 -15.90
C LEU A 56 26.43 9.15 -15.27
N ILE A 57 27.15 8.03 -15.34
CA ILE A 57 26.71 6.75 -14.80
C ILE A 57 27.53 6.49 -13.54
N ASP A 58 26.87 6.59 -12.38
CA ASP A 58 27.46 6.26 -11.08
C ASP A 58 27.29 4.77 -10.76
N GLU A 59 28.08 4.27 -9.81
CA GLU A 59 28.11 2.84 -9.43
C GLU A 59 28.28 1.90 -10.65
N PHE A 60 29.03 2.34 -11.66
CA PHE A 60 29.15 1.65 -12.95
C PHE A 60 29.70 0.21 -12.83
N GLN A 61 30.41 -0.11 -11.74
CA GLN A 61 30.89 -1.46 -11.46
C GLN A 61 29.77 -2.47 -11.18
N ASP A 62 28.55 -2.01 -10.89
CA ASP A 62 27.37 -2.85 -10.66
C ASP A 62 26.48 -2.96 -11.91
N THR A 63 26.98 -2.54 -13.09
CA THR A 63 26.22 -2.64 -14.34
C THR A 63 26.42 -3.99 -15.03
N ASP A 64 25.49 -4.31 -15.93
CA ASP A 64 25.50 -5.53 -16.72
C ASP A 64 25.81 -5.25 -18.21
N PRO A 65 26.06 -6.30 -19.04
CA PRO A 65 26.36 -6.14 -20.46
C PRO A 65 25.25 -5.44 -21.27
N VAL A 66 23.98 -5.61 -20.90
CA VAL A 66 22.82 -5.00 -21.56
C VAL A 66 22.81 -3.49 -21.34
N GLN A 67 22.98 -3.06 -20.08
CA GLN A 67 23.07 -1.64 -19.74
C GLN A 67 24.25 -0.97 -20.45
N TYR A 68 25.43 -1.61 -20.43
CA TYR A 68 26.60 -1.07 -21.12
C TYR A 68 26.37 -0.91 -22.63
N GLU A 69 25.73 -1.89 -23.27
CA GLU A 69 25.37 -1.80 -24.69
C GLU A 69 24.42 -0.63 -24.96
N ILE A 70 23.37 -0.44 -24.14
CA ILE A 70 22.44 0.68 -24.26
C ILE A 70 23.17 2.02 -24.18
N PHE A 71 24.03 2.22 -23.18
CA PHE A 71 24.79 3.47 -23.04
C PHE A 71 25.69 3.72 -24.24
N ARG A 72 26.32 2.66 -24.77
CA ARG A 72 27.16 2.76 -25.96
C ARG A 72 26.34 3.14 -27.19
N GLN A 73 25.17 2.54 -27.40
CA GLN A 73 24.31 2.83 -28.56
C GLN A 73 23.80 4.28 -28.57
N ILE A 74 23.54 4.87 -27.39
CA ILE A 74 23.05 6.25 -27.29
C ILE A 74 24.20 7.27 -27.41
N PHE A 75 25.32 7.04 -26.73
CA PHE A 75 26.32 8.09 -26.48
C PHE A 75 27.68 7.90 -27.19
N SER A 76 27.90 6.83 -27.97
CA SER A 76 29.22 6.56 -28.58
C SER A 76 29.47 7.26 -29.92
N ALA A 77 28.55 8.08 -30.42
CA ALA A 77 28.68 8.75 -31.73
C ALA A 77 29.71 9.89 -31.78
N GLY A 78 30.58 10.02 -30.77
CA GLY A 78 31.64 11.04 -30.69
C GLY A 78 31.13 12.48 -30.47
N ARG A 79 29.83 12.66 -30.26
CA ARG A 79 29.16 13.97 -30.05
C ARG A 79 28.76 14.21 -28.59
N HIS A 80 28.92 13.21 -27.73
CA HIS A 80 28.42 13.16 -26.36
C HIS A 80 29.55 13.01 -25.37
N TYR A 81 29.33 13.48 -24.14
CA TYR A 81 30.22 13.18 -23.02
C TYR A 81 29.65 12.02 -22.21
N LEU A 82 30.35 10.89 -22.17
CA LEU A 82 29.96 9.73 -21.37
C LEU A 82 30.98 9.52 -20.25
N PHE A 83 30.53 9.67 -19.01
CA PHE A 83 31.34 9.46 -17.81
C PHE A 83 30.86 8.22 -17.07
N PHE A 84 31.78 7.29 -16.85
CA PHE A 84 31.56 6.16 -15.96
C PHE A 84 32.29 6.44 -14.64
N VAL A 85 31.54 6.45 -13.55
CA VAL A 85 32.05 6.61 -12.18
C VAL A 85 31.76 5.30 -11.45
N GLY A 86 32.79 4.74 -10.80
CA GLY A 86 32.65 3.48 -10.11
C GLY A 86 33.97 2.94 -9.60
N ASP A 87 33.87 1.96 -8.71
CA ASP A 87 35.02 1.28 -8.11
C ASP A 87 34.92 -0.24 -8.26
N PRO A 88 35.73 -0.89 -9.12
CA PRO A 88 35.66 -2.34 -9.34
C PRO A 88 36.01 -3.15 -8.09
N LYS A 89 36.70 -2.55 -7.11
CA LYS A 89 36.98 -3.15 -5.81
C LYS A 89 35.71 -3.31 -4.95
N GLN A 90 34.61 -2.65 -5.32
CA GLN A 90 33.32 -2.66 -4.61
C GLN A 90 32.19 -3.35 -5.39
N ALA A 91 32.50 -4.04 -6.50
CA ALA A 91 31.53 -4.81 -7.27
C ALA A 91 31.21 -6.14 -6.55
N MET A 92 29.99 -6.27 -6.04
CA MET A 92 29.53 -7.40 -5.21
C MET A 92 28.09 -7.84 -5.49
N TYR A 93 27.50 -7.37 -6.59
CA TYR A 93 26.12 -7.66 -6.97
C TYR A 93 26.06 -8.69 -8.11
N GLY A 94 27.03 -9.62 -8.18
CA GLY A 94 27.04 -10.67 -9.21
C GLY A 94 25.77 -11.52 -9.19
N PHE A 95 25.21 -11.78 -8.00
CA PHE A 95 23.94 -12.47 -7.82
C PHE A 95 22.71 -11.74 -8.40
N ARG A 96 22.81 -10.44 -8.70
CA ARG A 96 21.79 -9.64 -9.41
C ARG A 96 22.08 -9.48 -10.90
N GLY A 97 23.16 -10.07 -11.41
CA GLY A 97 23.57 -9.98 -12.82
C GLY A 97 24.58 -8.87 -13.13
N ALA A 98 25.07 -8.14 -12.13
CA ALA A 98 26.15 -7.19 -12.32
C ALA A 98 27.43 -7.89 -12.77
N ASP A 99 28.13 -7.32 -13.75
CA ASP A 99 29.29 -7.94 -14.38
C ASP A 99 30.52 -7.02 -14.31
N VAL A 100 31.48 -7.41 -13.47
CA VAL A 100 32.74 -6.67 -13.32
C VAL A 100 33.61 -6.73 -14.58
N TYR A 101 33.49 -7.77 -15.40
CA TYR A 101 34.22 -7.84 -16.67
C TYR A 101 33.66 -6.84 -17.68
N THR A 102 32.37 -6.55 -17.65
CA THR A 102 31.78 -5.42 -18.39
C THR A 102 32.38 -4.09 -17.97
N TYR A 103 32.59 -3.86 -16.66
CA TYR A 103 33.33 -2.68 -16.18
C TYR A 103 34.75 -2.63 -16.75
N LEU A 104 35.50 -3.75 -16.68
CA LEU A 104 36.89 -3.81 -17.14
C LEU A 104 37.01 -3.57 -18.65
N ARG A 105 36.10 -4.16 -19.44
CA ARG A 105 36.00 -3.92 -20.88
C ARG A 105 35.74 -2.45 -21.20
N ALA A 106 34.77 -1.85 -20.51
CA ALA A 106 34.45 -0.44 -20.67
C ALA A 106 35.61 0.48 -20.27
N ALA A 107 36.30 0.18 -19.17
CA ALA A 107 37.49 0.90 -18.73
C ALA A 107 38.65 0.78 -19.73
N GLY A 108 38.82 -0.38 -20.37
CA GLY A 108 39.80 -0.61 -21.43
C GLY A 108 39.50 0.17 -22.72
N GLN A 109 38.22 0.43 -23.01
CA GLN A 109 37.76 1.18 -24.18
C GLN A 109 37.63 2.69 -23.95
N ALA A 110 37.75 3.16 -22.70
CA ALA A 110 37.59 4.56 -22.34
C ALA A 110 38.75 5.42 -22.85
N SER A 111 38.45 6.59 -23.43
CA SER A 111 39.46 7.51 -23.97
C SER A 111 40.35 8.15 -22.88
N ARG A 112 39.83 8.26 -21.65
CA ARG A 112 40.55 8.80 -20.48
C ARG A 112 40.15 8.03 -19.24
N ARG A 113 41.10 7.83 -18.32
CA ARG A 113 40.90 7.18 -17.02
C ARG A 113 41.42 8.08 -15.91
N PHE A 114 40.65 8.21 -14.85
CA PHE A 114 40.99 9.01 -13.69
C PHE A 114 40.93 8.14 -12.43
N THR A 115 41.62 8.55 -11.37
CA THR A 115 41.58 7.87 -10.06
C THR A 115 41.57 8.93 -8.98
N LEU A 116 40.68 8.79 -7.99
CA LEU A 116 40.66 9.62 -6.80
C LEU A 116 41.57 8.97 -5.75
N ASP A 117 42.64 9.65 -5.36
CA ASP A 117 43.66 9.12 -4.43
C ASP A 117 43.43 9.54 -2.97
N THR A 118 42.47 10.43 -2.73
CA THR A 118 42.21 11.04 -1.42
C THR A 118 40.89 10.54 -0.84
N ASN A 119 40.94 9.96 0.36
CA ASN A 119 39.78 9.50 1.13
C ASN A 119 39.29 10.60 2.08
N PHE A 120 37.98 10.86 2.06
CA PHE A 120 37.31 11.90 2.85
C PHE A 120 36.40 11.33 3.95
N ARG A 121 36.56 10.03 4.29
CA ARG A 121 35.63 9.28 5.14
C ARG A 121 36.28 8.73 6.41
N SER A 122 37.52 8.30 6.34
CA SER A 122 38.16 7.53 7.41
C SER A 122 39.43 8.22 7.91
N GLU A 123 39.77 7.95 9.17
CA GLU A 123 40.97 8.46 9.81
C GLU A 123 42.26 7.86 9.22
N LYS A 124 43.38 8.59 9.39
CA LYS A 124 44.67 8.23 8.79
C LYS A 124 45.12 6.82 9.17
N LEU A 125 45.13 6.49 10.46
CA LEU A 125 45.67 5.21 10.93
C LEU A 125 44.83 4.03 10.42
N LEU A 126 43.49 4.15 10.37
CA LEU A 126 42.63 3.12 9.80
C LEU A 126 42.93 2.92 8.30
N LEU A 127 43.12 4.01 7.55
CA LEU A 127 43.50 3.93 6.14
C LEU A 127 44.87 3.28 5.95
N ASP A 128 45.85 3.61 6.80
CA ASP A 128 47.18 2.99 6.76
C ASP A 128 47.06 1.48 6.99
N ALA A 129 46.26 1.02 7.95
CA ALA A 129 46.02 -0.39 8.21
C ALA A 129 45.39 -1.12 7.00
N VAL A 130 44.35 -0.52 6.39
CA VAL A 130 43.71 -1.09 5.18
C VAL A 130 44.68 -1.10 4.00
N ASN A 131 45.47 -0.03 3.81
CA ASN A 131 46.51 0.03 2.79
C ASN A 131 47.53 -1.09 2.98
N THR A 132 48.05 -1.29 4.19
CA THR A 132 49.01 -2.37 4.50
C THR A 132 48.42 -3.73 4.19
N LEU A 133 47.16 -3.98 4.57
CA LEU A 133 46.50 -5.26 4.32
C LEU A 133 46.45 -5.57 2.81
N PHE A 134 45.89 -4.67 2.00
CA PHE A 134 45.71 -4.94 0.56
C PHE A 134 46.97 -4.77 -0.31
N THR A 135 48.06 -4.21 0.24
CA THR A 135 49.37 -4.16 -0.44
C THR A 135 50.29 -5.33 -0.07
N SER A 136 49.90 -6.16 0.91
CA SER A 136 50.69 -7.32 1.34
C SER A 136 50.74 -8.46 0.32
N VAL A 137 49.85 -8.43 -0.68
CA VAL A 137 49.78 -9.41 -1.77
C VAL A 137 49.73 -8.72 -3.12
N GLU A 138 50.32 -9.35 -4.15
CA GLU A 138 50.41 -8.77 -5.50
C GLU A 138 49.05 -8.70 -6.20
N ARG A 139 48.21 -9.73 -6.04
CA ARG A 139 46.87 -9.83 -6.66
C ARG A 139 45.77 -9.88 -5.59
N PRO A 140 45.46 -8.76 -4.91
CA PRO A 140 44.53 -8.73 -3.78
C PRO A 140 43.07 -9.07 -4.12
N PHE A 141 42.67 -8.96 -5.40
CA PHE A 141 41.31 -9.24 -5.86
C PHE A 141 41.22 -10.39 -6.87
N LEU A 142 42.33 -11.10 -7.14
CA LEU A 142 42.45 -12.24 -8.07
C LEU A 142 42.12 -11.94 -9.55
N ILE A 143 41.47 -10.83 -9.88
CA ILE A 143 41.14 -10.44 -11.25
C ILE A 143 42.20 -9.50 -11.83
N GLU A 144 42.66 -9.80 -13.04
CA GLU A 144 43.55 -8.91 -13.80
C GLU A 144 42.84 -7.60 -14.15
N GLY A 145 43.53 -6.46 -13.96
CA GLY A 145 42.93 -5.14 -14.15
C GLY A 145 42.30 -4.52 -12.90
N ILE A 146 42.10 -5.30 -11.82
CA ILE A 146 41.67 -4.78 -10.51
C ILE A 146 42.87 -4.74 -9.54
N ALA A 147 43.64 -3.67 -9.62
CA ALA A 147 44.77 -3.42 -8.71
C ALA A 147 44.33 -2.60 -7.48
N TYR A 148 44.96 -2.87 -6.33
CA TYR A 148 44.85 -1.99 -5.17
C TYR A 148 45.83 -0.82 -5.28
N ARG A 149 45.33 0.41 -5.16
CA ARG A 149 46.14 1.62 -5.12
C ARG A 149 45.96 2.27 -3.74
N PRO A 150 47.05 2.47 -2.96
CA PRO A 150 46.95 3.11 -1.66
C PRO A 150 46.33 4.51 -1.75
N VAL A 151 45.44 4.81 -0.81
CA VAL A 151 44.78 6.12 -0.72
C VAL A 151 45.30 6.92 0.47
N ARG A 152 45.21 8.25 0.38
CA ARG A 152 45.69 9.19 1.39
C ARG A 152 44.49 9.82 2.14
N PRO A 153 44.60 10.12 3.43
CA PRO A 153 43.57 10.87 4.14
C PRO A 153 43.49 12.32 3.62
N SER A 154 42.27 12.86 3.54
CA SER A 154 42.04 14.28 3.28
C SER A 154 42.54 15.18 4.41
N LYS A 155 42.69 16.48 4.15
CA LYS A 155 43.22 17.45 5.14
C LYS A 155 42.38 17.50 6.43
N LYS A 156 41.05 17.41 6.33
CA LYS A 156 40.11 17.36 7.47
C LYS A 156 40.46 16.25 8.47
N PHE A 157 40.81 15.08 7.97
CA PHE A 157 41.15 13.90 8.79
C PHE A 157 42.62 13.88 9.25
N ARG A 158 43.39 14.91 8.93
CA ARG A 158 44.73 15.14 9.48
C ARG A 158 44.75 16.15 10.63
N GLU A 159 43.75 17.04 10.71
CA GLU A 159 43.83 18.27 11.54
C GLU A 159 42.62 18.52 12.46
N GLY A 160 41.55 17.68 12.45
CA GLY A 160 40.38 17.95 13.30
C GLY A 160 39.19 16.98 13.14
N PHE A 161 39.45 15.67 13.07
CA PHE A 161 38.39 14.66 13.07
C PHE A 161 37.98 14.29 14.50
N ALA A 162 36.75 13.82 14.68
CA ALA A 162 36.26 13.33 15.97
C ALA A 162 37.00 12.03 16.32
N GLU A 163 38.18 12.14 16.91
CA GLU A 163 38.99 11.01 17.32
C GLU A 163 38.25 10.18 18.38
N LEU A 164 38.40 8.86 18.30
CA LEU A 164 37.93 7.97 19.34
C LEU A 164 38.94 7.98 20.49
N VAL A 165 38.59 8.64 21.60
CA VAL A 165 39.47 8.83 22.76
C VAL A 165 38.94 8.00 23.93
N GLY A 166 39.75 7.10 24.48
CA GLY A 166 39.35 6.23 25.59
C GLY A 166 40.51 5.39 26.12
N LYS A 167 40.28 4.63 27.19
CA LYS A 167 41.31 3.75 27.80
C LYS A 167 41.78 2.62 26.86
N ASP A 168 40.94 2.21 25.91
CA ASP A 168 41.27 1.24 24.84
C ASP A 168 41.88 1.94 23.61
N SER A 169 42.99 2.68 23.78
CA SER A 169 43.60 3.53 22.73
C SER A 169 44.56 2.81 21.75
N ASP A 170 44.59 1.48 21.70
CA ASP A 170 45.38 0.79 20.64
C ASP A 170 44.71 0.88 19.26
N GLY A 171 45.48 0.52 18.22
CA GLY A 171 45.25 0.85 16.82
C GLY A 171 43.82 0.65 16.27
N PRO A 172 43.41 1.46 15.28
CA PRO A 172 42.04 1.51 14.79
C PRO A 172 41.56 0.27 14.04
N LEU A 173 42.46 -0.55 13.49
CA LEU A 173 42.11 -1.89 13.02
C LEU A 173 42.41 -2.91 14.13
N ARG A 174 41.34 -3.49 14.68
CA ARG A 174 41.35 -4.40 15.82
C ARG A 174 41.13 -5.82 15.34
N LEU A 175 42.10 -6.69 15.61
CA LEU A 175 42.04 -8.09 15.24
C LEU A 175 41.82 -8.93 16.50
N ARG A 176 40.68 -9.63 16.54
CA ARG A 176 40.29 -10.53 17.64
C ARG A 176 40.53 -11.97 17.22
N LEU A 177 41.50 -12.63 17.85
CA LEU A 177 41.92 -13.98 17.51
C LEU A 177 41.29 -15.03 18.42
N LEU A 178 40.53 -15.95 17.82
CA LEU A 178 40.11 -17.19 18.45
C LEU A 178 41.24 -18.22 18.31
N GLN A 179 41.93 -18.54 19.40
CA GLN A 179 43.07 -19.47 19.38
C GLN A 179 42.68 -20.79 20.02
N ASN A 180 43.13 -21.90 19.43
CA ASN A 180 43.07 -23.22 20.07
C ASN A 180 44.41 -23.93 19.94
N ALA A 181 44.97 -24.35 21.06
CA ALA A 181 46.27 -25.03 21.09
C ALA A 181 46.20 -26.49 20.60
N ALA A 182 45.02 -27.11 20.57
CA ALA A 182 44.84 -28.52 20.20
C ALA A 182 44.45 -28.69 18.72
N GLU A 183 43.25 -28.29 18.34
CA GLU A 183 42.70 -28.44 16.99
C GLU A 183 41.87 -27.22 16.57
N PRO A 184 41.77 -26.89 15.27
CA PRO A 184 40.92 -25.80 14.81
C PRO A 184 39.46 -25.98 15.22
N TYR A 185 38.79 -24.89 15.61
CA TYR A 185 37.35 -24.92 15.87
C TYR A 185 36.56 -25.26 14.61
N ASN A 186 35.48 -26.02 14.74
CA ASN A 186 34.50 -26.11 13.66
C ASN A 186 33.80 -24.75 13.47
N GLN A 187 33.21 -24.55 12.29
CA GLN A 187 32.65 -23.25 11.94
C GLN A 187 31.47 -22.82 12.81
N ALA A 188 30.65 -23.76 13.31
CA ALA A 188 29.48 -23.43 14.13
C ALA A 188 29.89 -22.93 15.51
N ASP A 189 30.86 -23.61 16.15
CA ASP A 189 31.40 -23.20 17.45
C ASP A 189 32.15 -21.87 17.34
N ALA A 190 32.94 -21.69 16.27
CA ALA A 190 33.61 -20.43 16.01
C ALA A 190 32.62 -19.27 15.81
N GLU A 191 31.53 -19.47 15.05
CA GLU A 191 30.47 -18.46 14.87
C GLU A 191 29.84 -18.05 16.21
N LEU A 192 29.55 -19.02 17.10
CA LEU A 192 28.97 -18.75 18.41
C LEU A 192 29.94 -17.97 19.32
N LEU A 193 31.17 -18.43 19.45
CA LEU A 193 32.19 -17.82 20.30
C LEU A 193 32.54 -16.40 19.84
N ILE A 194 32.69 -16.20 18.53
CA ILE A 194 32.94 -14.88 17.94
C ILE A 194 31.73 -13.97 18.16
N SER A 195 30.50 -14.47 17.98
CA SER A 195 29.30 -13.65 18.23
C SER A 195 29.22 -13.16 19.67
N ARG A 196 29.61 -13.99 20.65
CA ARG A 196 29.71 -13.57 22.06
C ARG A 196 30.81 -12.52 22.27
N ALA A 197 31.97 -12.70 21.65
CA ALA A 197 33.05 -11.72 21.71
C ALA A 197 32.64 -10.36 21.13
N VAL A 198 31.85 -10.34 20.04
CA VAL A 198 31.30 -9.11 19.46
C VAL A 198 30.41 -8.37 20.46
N VAL A 199 29.51 -9.08 21.14
CA VAL A 199 28.64 -8.50 22.17
C VAL A 199 29.48 -7.92 23.32
N ALA A 200 30.52 -8.65 23.75
CA ALA A 200 31.42 -8.20 24.81
C ALA A 200 32.21 -6.94 24.40
N ASP A 201 32.69 -6.88 23.16
CA ASP A 201 33.43 -5.72 22.65
C ASP A 201 32.56 -4.48 22.49
N ILE A 202 31.31 -4.66 22.06
CA ILE A 202 30.30 -3.59 22.03
C ILE A 202 30.04 -3.06 23.45
N ALA A 203 29.78 -3.96 24.41
CA ALA A 203 29.55 -3.60 25.81
C ALA A 203 30.76 -2.87 26.42
N ARG A 204 31.97 -3.34 26.13
CA ARG A 204 33.22 -2.76 26.62
C ARG A 204 33.45 -1.34 26.10
N LEU A 205 33.15 -1.08 24.82
CA LEU A 205 33.35 0.24 24.23
C LEU A 205 32.43 1.30 24.83
N GLU A 206 31.17 0.94 25.09
CA GLU A 206 30.19 1.83 25.70
C GLU A 206 30.50 2.04 27.19
N ALA A 207 30.70 0.97 27.96
CA ALA A 207 31.02 1.05 29.38
C ALA A 207 32.39 1.68 29.68
N GLY A 208 33.33 1.61 28.73
CA GLY A 208 34.70 2.13 28.85
C GLY A 208 34.80 3.66 28.90
N GLY A 209 33.68 4.38 28.75
CA GLY A 209 33.64 5.84 28.77
C GLY A 209 34.35 6.47 27.57
N SER A 210 34.42 5.74 26.45
CA SER A 210 35.04 6.24 25.23
C SER A 210 34.27 7.45 24.69
N LEU A 211 35.00 8.44 24.20
CA LEU A 211 34.46 9.64 23.57
C LEU A 211 34.69 9.57 22.07
N LEU A 212 33.66 9.91 21.29
CA LEU A 212 33.78 10.16 19.86
C LEU A 212 33.86 11.68 19.67
N GLY A 213 35.06 12.19 19.45
CA GLY A 213 35.35 13.63 19.56
C GLY A 213 35.10 14.10 20.99
N ASN A 214 34.09 14.97 21.18
CA ASN A 214 33.76 15.56 22.49
C ASN A 214 32.50 14.97 23.14
N ARG A 215 31.87 13.96 22.54
CA ARG A 215 30.65 13.35 23.07
C ARG A 215 30.86 11.89 23.48
N PRO A 216 30.11 11.37 24.46
CA PRO A 216 30.10 9.94 24.75
C PRO A 216 29.77 9.11 23.51
N LEU A 217 30.48 8.00 23.38
CA LEU A 217 30.19 6.97 22.40
C LEU A 217 28.85 6.31 22.75
N LYS A 218 28.05 6.06 21.72
CA LYS A 218 26.68 5.54 21.82
C LYS A 218 26.53 4.26 21.02
N PHE A 219 25.52 3.44 21.32
CA PHE A 219 25.29 2.19 20.58
C PHE A 219 24.99 2.44 19.09
N GLY A 220 24.30 3.54 18.76
CA GLY A 220 24.00 4.00 17.41
C GLY A 220 25.22 4.41 16.59
N ASP A 221 26.40 4.56 17.20
CA ASP A 221 27.66 4.78 16.48
C ASP A 221 28.31 3.48 15.99
N MET A 222 27.72 2.33 16.35
CA MET A 222 28.28 1.02 16.11
C MET A 222 27.43 0.24 15.09
N ALA A 223 28.10 -0.37 14.12
CA ALA A 223 27.46 -1.27 13.17
C ALA A 223 28.15 -2.64 13.14
N VAL A 224 27.38 -3.73 13.07
CA VAL A 224 27.88 -5.09 12.84
C VAL A 224 27.53 -5.51 11.43
N LEU A 225 28.55 -5.80 10.63
CA LEU A 225 28.43 -6.21 9.24
C LEU A 225 28.57 -7.71 9.11
N VAL A 226 27.48 -8.36 8.73
CA VAL A 226 27.40 -9.82 8.57
C VAL A 226 27.27 -10.22 7.10
N ARG A 227 27.40 -11.52 6.79
CA ARG A 227 27.19 -12.02 5.43
C ARG A 227 25.72 -12.30 5.13
N THR A 228 24.97 -12.82 6.12
CA THR A 228 23.59 -13.28 5.93
C THR A 228 22.62 -12.68 6.97
N ASN A 229 21.33 -12.59 6.62
CA ASN A 229 20.30 -12.13 7.56
C ASN A 229 20.19 -13.06 8.78
N ALA A 230 20.41 -14.37 8.61
CA ALA A 230 20.39 -15.33 9.72
C ALA A 230 21.49 -15.03 10.76
N GLN A 231 22.69 -14.65 10.32
CA GLN A 231 23.76 -14.21 11.20
C GLN A 231 23.37 -12.93 11.96
N ALA A 232 22.75 -11.96 11.28
CA ALA A 232 22.26 -10.74 11.93
C ALA A 232 21.19 -11.06 13.00
N ALA A 233 20.24 -11.93 12.69
CA ALA A 233 19.18 -12.33 13.62
C ALA A 233 19.74 -13.02 14.87
N ASN A 234 20.72 -13.93 14.71
CA ASN A 234 21.38 -14.60 15.83
C ASN A 234 22.14 -13.60 16.73
N LEU A 235 22.87 -12.66 16.15
CA LEU A 235 23.55 -11.59 16.89
C LEU A 235 22.55 -10.67 17.60
N GLN A 236 21.43 -10.34 16.97
CA GLN A 236 20.36 -9.53 17.58
C GLN A 236 19.83 -10.21 18.84
N HIS A 237 19.61 -11.52 18.79
CA HIS A 237 19.17 -12.30 19.94
C HIS A 237 20.20 -12.25 21.09
N LEU A 238 21.49 -12.37 20.80
CA LEU A 238 22.56 -12.31 21.80
C LEU A 238 22.72 -10.91 22.41
N LEU A 239 22.67 -9.86 21.58
CA LEU A 239 22.71 -8.46 22.03
C LEU A 239 21.51 -8.16 22.95
N ARG A 240 20.32 -8.59 22.56
CA ARG A 240 19.10 -8.44 23.36
C ARG A 240 19.19 -9.17 24.70
N GLY A 241 19.70 -10.40 24.71
CA GLY A 241 19.94 -11.17 25.93
C GLY A 241 20.93 -10.50 26.89
N SER A 242 21.76 -9.59 26.37
CA SER A 242 22.76 -8.80 27.09
C SER A 242 22.28 -7.38 27.42
N GLY A 243 21.00 -7.07 27.18
CA GLY A 243 20.43 -5.75 27.43
C GLY A 243 20.80 -4.66 26.41
N ILE A 244 21.52 -5.00 25.34
CA ILE A 244 21.95 -4.06 24.30
C ILE A 244 20.88 -3.97 23.22
N LYS A 245 20.33 -2.77 23.02
CA LYS A 245 19.38 -2.49 21.94
C LYS A 245 20.08 -2.63 20.59
N SER A 246 19.42 -3.30 19.64
CA SER A 246 19.96 -3.49 18.30
C SER A 246 18.87 -3.54 17.23
N VAL A 247 19.19 -3.00 16.07
CA VAL A 247 18.28 -2.81 14.95
C VAL A 247 18.78 -3.59 13.75
N LEU A 248 17.92 -4.41 13.15
CA LEU A 248 18.23 -5.15 11.93
C LEU A 248 17.74 -4.37 10.71
N LYS A 249 18.66 -3.94 9.84
CA LYS A 249 18.31 -3.24 8.59
C LYS A 249 17.80 -4.25 7.56
N SER A 250 16.49 -4.52 7.59
CA SER A 250 15.81 -5.45 6.67
C SER A 250 15.13 -4.72 5.52
N GLU A 251 15.13 -5.33 4.34
CA GLU A 251 14.26 -4.95 3.20
C GLU A 251 13.09 -5.94 3.10
N GLU A 252 12.96 -6.85 4.07
CA GLU A 252 11.86 -7.79 4.11
C GLU A 252 10.55 -7.01 4.18
N SER A 253 9.59 -7.47 3.39
CA SER A 253 8.25 -6.93 3.40
C SER A 253 7.54 -7.36 4.67
N VAL A 254 6.78 -6.44 5.27
CA VAL A 254 5.91 -6.75 6.41
C VAL A 254 4.89 -7.86 6.07
N PHE A 255 4.55 -8.06 4.79
CA PHE A 255 3.67 -9.14 4.34
C PHE A 255 4.27 -10.55 4.44
N GLN A 256 5.61 -10.66 4.58
CA GLN A 256 6.28 -11.95 4.79
C GLN A 256 6.34 -12.36 6.27
N THR A 257 5.87 -11.50 7.16
CA THR A 257 5.93 -11.74 8.60
C THR A 257 4.85 -12.70 9.08
N ASN A 258 5.06 -13.27 10.27
CA ASN A 258 4.02 -14.05 10.94
C ASN A 258 2.82 -13.17 11.32
N GLU A 259 3.03 -11.87 11.56
CA GLU A 259 1.94 -10.92 11.86
C GLU A 259 1.00 -10.72 10.67
N ALA A 260 1.51 -10.71 9.43
CA ALA A 260 0.67 -10.61 8.23
C ALA A 260 -0.18 -11.87 8.01
N ARG A 261 0.39 -13.05 8.29
CA ARG A 261 -0.35 -14.32 8.28
C ARG A 261 -1.42 -14.36 9.38
N ALA A 262 -1.07 -13.94 10.59
CA ALA A 262 -2.00 -13.85 11.72
C ALA A 262 -3.15 -12.87 11.42
N THR A 263 -2.85 -11.74 10.78
CA THR A 263 -3.86 -10.77 10.35
C THR A 263 -4.80 -11.39 9.32
N LEU A 264 -4.28 -12.12 8.32
CA LEU A 264 -5.14 -12.83 7.36
C LEU A 264 -6.07 -13.85 8.04
N GLN A 265 -5.55 -14.64 8.98
CA GLN A 265 -6.35 -15.60 9.76
C GLN A 265 -7.45 -14.92 10.57
N LEU A 266 -7.16 -13.74 11.14
CA LEU A 266 -8.17 -12.91 11.80
C LEU A 266 -9.27 -12.48 10.83
N LEU A 267 -8.92 -11.93 9.66
CA LEU A 267 -9.92 -11.45 8.69
C LEU A 267 -10.82 -12.59 8.22
N GLU A 268 -10.24 -13.76 7.92
CA GLU A 268 -10.99 -14.95 7.52
C GLU A 268 -11.98 -15.39 8.61
N ALA A 269 -11.56 -15.36 9.88
CA ALA A 269 -12.42 -15.70 11.01
C ALA A 269 -13.52 -14.66 11.26
N VAL A 270 -13.24 -13.36 11.09
CA VAL A 270 -14.25 -12.29 11.21
C VAL A 270 -15.31 -12.39 10.10
N LEU A 271 -14.92 -12.75 8.88
CA LEU A 271 -15.87 -12.94 7.78
C LEU A 271 -16.73 -14.20 7.95
N GLN A 272 -16.19 -15.25 8.59
CA GLN A 272 -16.85 -16.54 8.77
C GLN A 272 -16.81 -17.03 10.23
N PRO A 273 -17.45 -16.31 11.17
CA PRO A 273 -17.32 -16.58 12.61
C PRO A 273 -17.95 -17.91 13.03
N ALA A 274 -18.91 -18.43 12.25
CA ALA A 274 -19.53 -19.73 12.46
C ALA A 274 -18.64 -20.93 12.05
N ARG A 275 -17.43 -20.69 11.52
CA ARG A 275 -16.48 -21.76 11.19
C ARG A 275 -15.48 -21.93 12.31
N ASP A 276 -15.71 -22.94 13.14
CA ASP A 276 -14.93 -23.23 14.34
C ASP A 276 -13.42 -23.26 14.11
N VAL A 277 -12.99 -23.87 13.00
CA VAL A 277 -11.56 -23.98 12.63
C VAL A 277 -10.94 -22.60 12.43
N LEU A 278 -11.62 -21.69 11.74
CA LEU A 278 -11.09 -20.34 11.48
C LEU A 278 -11.04 -19.53 12.76
N LEU A 279 -12.11 -19.59 13.57
CA LEU A 279 -12.17 -18.90 14.86
C LEU A 279 -11.04 -19.34 15.79
N ARG A 280 -10.85 -20.66 15.94
CA ARG A 280 -9.76 -21.23 16.76
C ARG A 280 -8.37 -20.86 16.23
N THR A 281 -8.21 -20.84 14.91
CA THR A 281 -6.96 -20.43 14.27
C THR A 281 -6.66 -18.96 14.57
N ALA A 282 -7.65 -18.06 14.50
CA ALA A 282 -7.44 -16.66 14.86
C ALA A 282 -7.09 -16.49 16.35
N LEU A 283 -7.77 -17.24 17.24
CA LEU A 283 -7.54 -17.19 18.68
C LEU A 283 -6.14 -17.65 19.10
N SER A 284 -5.51 -18.55 18.34
CA SER A 284 -4.15 -19.03 18.61
C SER A 284 -3.04 -18.11 18.09
N THR A 285 -3.38 -17.05 17.35
CA THR A 285 -2.39 -16.10 16.84
C THR A 285 -1.79 -15.23 17.93
N SER A 286 -0.60 -14.67 17.70
CA SER A 286 0.02 -13.69 18.61
C SER A 286 -0.84 -12.43 18.82
N LEU A 287 -1.77 -12.13 17.90
CA LEU A 287 -2.66 -10.97 17.98
C LEU A 287 -3.76 -11.11 19.04
N LEU A 288 -4.33 -12.29 19.23
CA LEU A 288 -5.33 -12.57 20.28
C LEU A 288 -4.69 -13.25 21.49
N GLY A 289 -3.74 -14.15 21.26
CA GLY A 289 -2.76 -14.61 22.25
C GLY A 289 -3.28 -15.59 23.29
N LEU A 290 -4.32 -16.38 22.97
CA LEU A 290 -4.76 -17.43 23.87
C LEU A 290 -3.71 -18.54 23.90
N ASN A 291 -3.45 -19.06 25.09
CA ASN A 291 -2.58 -20.21 25.25
C ASN A 291 -3.33 -21.53 24.97
N ALA A 292 -2.57 -22.63 24.85
CA ALA A 292 -3.14 -23.94 24.53
C ALA A 292 -4.20 -24.42 25.54
N ALA A 293 -4.03 -24.13 26.83
CA ALA A 293 -4.99 -24.52 27.86
C ALA A 293 -6.29 -23.70 27.78
N GLU A 294 -6.19 -22.41 27.46
CA GLU A 294 -7.35 -21.54 27.23
C GLU A 294 -8.16 -22.00 26.02
N ILE A 295 -7.50 -22.33 24.90
CA ILE A 295 -8.14 -22.85 23.69
C ILE A 295 -8.80 -24.20 23.96
N LEU A 296 -8.13 -25.12 24.68
CA LEU A 296 -8.70 -26.41 25.06
C LEU A 296 -9.94 -26.22 25.96
N SER A 297 -9.92 -25.21 26.83
CA SER A 297 -11.06 -24.93 27.71
C SER A 297 -12.32 -24.44 26.98
N LEU A 298 -12.22 -24.08 25.70
CA LEU A 298 -13.38 -23.71 24.88
C LEU A 298 -14.27 -24.92 24.56
N ASP A 299 -13.72 -26.14 24.56
CA ASP A 299 -14.48 -27.37 24.27
C ASP A 299 -15.39 -27.77 25.43
N SER A 300 -14.98 -27.45 26.65
CA SER A 300 -15.70 -27.84 27.87
C SER A 300 -16.54 -26.71 28.47
N ALA A 301 -16.35 -25.47 28.03
CA ALA A 301 -17.04 -24.30 28.55
C ALA A 301 -17.79 -23.52 27.44
N GLU A 302 -19.04 -23.92 27.21
CA GLU A 302 -19.93 -23.31 26.19
C GLU A 302 -20.02 -21.78 26.32
N ALA A 303 -20.09 -21.26 27.55
CA ALA A 303 -20.13 -19.82 27.80
C ALA A 303 -18.88 -19.06 27.27
N LYS A 304 -17.68 -19.68 27.32
CA LYS A 304 -16.45 -19.07 26.78
C LYS A 304 -16.44 -19.08 25.26
N TRP A 305 -16.94 -20.16 24.66
CA TRP A 305 -17.10 -20.25 23.21
C TRP A 305 -18.09 -19.21 22.70
N GLN A 306 -19.25 -19.12 23.35
CA GLN A 306 -20.29 -18.18 23.00
C GLN A 306 -19.82 -16.72 23.13
N TYR A 307 -19.03 -16.40 24.16
CA TYR A 307 -18.35 -15.11 24.28
C TYR A 307 -17.56 -14.79 23.01
N TRP A 308 -16.66 -15.67 22.55
CA TRP A 308 -15.85 -15.40 21.35
C TRP A 308 -16.66 -15.28 20.08
N LEU A 309 -17.71 -16.09 19.91
CA LEU A 309 -18.60 -16.00 18.77
C LEU A 309 -19.31 -14.63 18.72
N GLU A 310 -19.85 -14.16 19.85
CA GLU A 310 -20.49 -12.85 19.98
C GLU A 310 -19.51 -11.71 19.69
N ARG A 311 -18.27 -11.81 20.19
CA ARG A 311 -17.20 -10.85 19.90
C ARG A 311 -16.88 -10.76 18.40
N PHE A 312 -16.74 -11.88 17.72
CA PHE A 312 -16.43 -11.90 16.29
C PHE A 312 -17.60 -11.44 15.41
N LEU A 313 -18.84 -11.72 15.79
CA LEU A 313 -20.02 -11.13 15.15
C LEU A 313 -20.03 -9.60 15.29
N LEU A 314 -19.67 -9.08 16.46
CA LEU A 314 -19.53 -7.63 16.69
C LEU A 314 -18.38 -7.03 15.86
N TYR A 315 -17.24 -7.72 15.76
CA TYR A 315 -16.13 -7.29 14.91
C TYR A 315 -16.55 -7.20 13.44
N ARG A 316 -17.31 -8.18 12.96
CA ARG A 316 -17.84 -8.18 11.60
C ARG A 316 -18.79 -7.01 11.36
N SER A 317 -19.77 -6.78 12.22
CA SER A 317 -20.68 -5.63 12.10
C SER A 317 -19.92 -4.31 12.09
N LYS A 318 -18.93 -4.12 12.97
CA LYS A 318 -18.10 -2.90 12.95
C LYS A 318 -17.33 -2.69 11.66
N TRP A 319 -16.92 -3.76 10.99
CA TRP A 319 -16.27 -3.64 9.70
C TRP A 319 -17.29 -3.31 8.60
N GLU A 320 -18.42 -4.03 8.53
CA GLU A 320 -19.47 -3.82 7.53
C GLU A 320 -20.17 -2.46 7.65
N ASP A 321 -20.40 -1.97 8.88
CA ASP A 321 -21.07 -0.70 9.16
C ASP A 321 -20.15 0.52 9.06
N SER A 322 -18.83 0.31 8.99
CA SER A 322 -17.85 1.39 8.96
C SER A 322 -16.70 1.05 8.00
N CYS A 323 -15.57 0.57 8.51
CA CYS A 323 -14.37 0.26 7.72
C CYS A 323 -13.41 -0.63 8.50
N PHE A 324 -12.39 -1.17 7.82
CA PHE A 324 -11.40 -2.08 8.41
C PHE A 324 -10.75 -1.46 9.65
N ILE A 325 -10.28 -0.21 9.56
CA ILE A 325 -9.52 0.40 10.66
C ILE A 325 -10.39 0.63 11.91
N ALA A 326 -11.70 0.86 11.74
CA ALA A 326 -12.64 1.01 12.85
C ALA A 326 -12.80 -0.32 13.63
N PHE A 327 -13.01 -1.42 12.90
CA PHE A 327 -13.05 -2.76 13.49
C PHE A 327 -11.73 -3.11 14.17
N PHE A 328 -10.60 -2.93 13.49
CA PHE A 328 -9.28 -3.35 13.96
C PHE A 328 -8.87 -2.59 15.22
N ARG A 329 -9.09 -1.26 15.28
CA ARG A 329 -8.84 -0.45 16.48
C ARG A 329 -9.72 -0.86 17.65
N TYR A 330 -11.00 -1.16 17.39
CA TYR A 330 -11.89 -1.64 18.43
C TYR A 330 -11.40 -2.96 19.02
N LEU A 331 -11.01 -3.92 18.18
CA LEU A 331 -10.40 -5.19 18.61
C LEU A 331 -9.14 -4.95 19.46
N PHE A 332 -8.27 -4.02 19.07
CA PHE A 332 -7.03 -3.72 19.80
C PHE A 332 -7.28 -3.27 21.23
N VAL A 333 -8.27 -2.41 21.42
CA VAL A 333 -8.66 -1.90 22.75
C VAL A 333 -9.34 -3.00 23.54
N ASP A 334 -10.30 -3.68 22.92
CA ASP A 334 -11.13 -4.67 23.58
C ASP A 334 -10.31 -5.87 24.09
N GLN A 335 -9.40 -6.35 23.26
CA GLN A 335 -8.55 -7.50 23.55
C GLN A 335 -7.21 -7.11 24.20
N LYS A 336 -7.05 -5.84 24.60
CA LYS A 336 -5.85 -5.32 25.29
C LYS A 336 -4.53 -5.69 24.58
N VAL A 337 -4.56 -5.70 23.25
CA VAL A 337 -3.49 -6.25 22.41
C VAL A 337 -2.16 -5.56 22.70
N ARG A 338 -2.18 -4.23 22.82
CA ARG A 338 -0.97 -3.43 23.10
C ARG A 338 -0.35 -3.77 24.45
N GLN A 339 -1.15 -3.84 25.51
CA GLN A 339 -0.64 -4.14 26.86
C GLN A 339 -0.05 -5.55 26.92
N ARG A 340 -0.70 -6.52 26.28
CA ARG A 340 -0.22 -7.91 26.25
C ARG A 340 1.08 -8.04 25.46
N LEU A 341 1.15 -7.49 24.26
CA LEU A 341 2.31 -7.64 23.39
C LEU A 341 3.57 -7.01 24.00
N VAL A 342 3.52 -5.77 24.49
CA VAL A 342 4.70 -5.05 25.01
C VAL A 342 5.35 -5.74 26.22
N GLN A 343 4.61 -6.57 26.96
CA GLN A 343 5.15 -7.36 28.07
C GLN A 343 6.05 -8.53 27.62
N HIS A 344 5.96 -8.94 26.36
CA HIS A 344 6.76 -10.05 25.85
C HIS A 344 8.08 -9.57 25.24
N PRO A 345 9.18 -10.34 25.38
CA PRO A 345 10.39 -10.11 24.60
C PRO A 345 10.05 -10.15 23.10
N GLY A 346 10.26 -9.04 22.40
CA GLY A 346 9.94 -8.87 20.97
C GLY A 346 8.58 -8.24 20.71
N GLY A 347 7.84 -7.92 21.77
CA GLY A 347 6.50 -7.34 21.71
C GLY A 347 6.38 -6.07 20.88
N GLU A 348 7.35 -5.15 21.02
CA GLU A 348 7.37 -3.88 20.29
C GLU A 348 7.46 -4.10 18.78
N ARG A 349 8.27 -5.07 18.34
CA ARG A 349 8.38 -5.48 16.94
C ARG A 349 7.06 -6.01 16.40
N VAL A 350 6.49 -6.98 17.11
CA VAL A 350 5.22 -7.62 16.73
C VAL A 350 4.11 -6.57 16.65
N LEU A 351 4.05 -5.67 17.63
CA LEU A 351 3.09 -4.57 17.66
C LEU A 351 3.29 -3.61 16.49
N THR A 352 4.53 -3.20 16.20
CA THR A 352 4.87 -2.30 15.09
C THR A 352 4.47 -2.93 13.75
N ASN A 353 4.75 -4.22 13.55
CA ASN A 353 4.33 -4.95 12.36
C ASN A 353 2.81 -4.96 12.20
N PHE A 354 2.04 -5.27 13.25
CA PHE A 354 0.57 -5.26 13.19
C PHE A 354 0.00 -3.88 12.86
N LEU A 355 0.52 -2.82 13.49
CA LEU A 355 0.10 -1.46 13.20
C LEU A 355 0.41 -1.07 11.75
N HIS A 356 1.59 -1.45 11.26
CA HIS A 356 1.99 -1.21 9.89
C HIS A 356 1.08 -1.95 8.89
N ILE A 357 0.80 -3.24 9.12
CA ILE A 357 -0.13 -4.02 8.29
C ILE A 357 -1.52 -3.36 8.29
N ALA A 358 -1.97 -2.85 9.44
CA ALA A 358 -3.27 -2.20 9.53
C ALA A 358 -3.34 -0.89 8.72
N GLU A 359 -2.27 -0.11 8.68
CA GLU A 359 -2.18 1.07 7.83
C GLU A 359 -2.26 0.70 6.35
N LEU A 360 -1.48 -0.29 5.90
CA LEU A 360 -1.47 -0.77 4.52
C LEU A 360 -2.84 -1.32 4.09
N LEU A 361 -3.50 -2.06 4.98
CA LEU A 361 -4.86 -2.57 4.73
C LEU A 361 -5.89 -1.43 4.63
N HIS A 362 -5.80 -0.44 5.49
CA HIS A 362 -6.69 0.72 5.44
C HIS A 362 -6.48 1.55 4.17
N GLN A 363 -5.23 1.72 3.75
CA GLN A 363 -4.88 2.38 2.49
C GLN A 363 -5.46 1.61 1.30
N ALA A 364 -5.24 0.30 1.23
CA ALA A 364 -5.79 -0.54 0.17
C ALA A 364 -7.32 -0.50 0.13
N GLU A 365 -7.99 -0.59 1.28
CA GLU A 365 -9.46 -0.47 1.40
C GLU A 365 -9.94 0.88 0.83
N THR A 366 -9.25 1.97 1.16
CA THR A 366 -9.67 3.34 0.81
C THR A 366 -9.41 3.65 -0.67
N GLU A 367 -8.20 3.37 -1.16
CA GLU A 367 -7.76 3.71 -2.52
C GLU A 367 -8.47 2.85 -3.58
N GLN A 368 -8.65 1.56 -3.29
CA GLN A 368 -9.23 0.60 -4.23
C GLN A 368 -10.72 0.32 -3.95
N ARG A 369 -11.31 0.93 -2.91
CA ARG A 369 -12.71 0.75 -2.49
C ARG A 369 -13.08 -0.72 -2.29
N LEU A 370 -12.19 -1.47 -1.64
CA LEU A 370 -12.34 -2.91 -1.47
C LEU A 370 -13.40 -3.24 -0.42
N ALA A 371 -14.33 -4.12 -0.76
CA ALA A 371 -15.22 -4.75 0.22
C ALA A 371 -14.43 -5.70 1.15
N PRO A 372 -14.95 -6.05 2.34
CA PRO A 372 -14.23 -6.88 3.31
C PRO A 372 -13.67 -8.21 2.75
N THR A 373 -14.43 -8.89 1.90
CA THR A 373 -14.00 -10.12 1.22
C THR A 373 -12.87 -9.88 0.22
N ALA A 374 -12.91 -8.77 -0.52
CA ALA A 374 -11.88 -8.37 -1.47
C ALA A 374 -10.60 -7.95 -0.75
N LEU A 375 -10.69 -7.23 0.38
CA LEU A 375 -9.53 -6.85 1.19
C LEU A 375 -8.81 -8.10 1.76
N CYS A 376 -9.57 -9.13 2.17
CA CYS A 376 -9.00 -10.41 2.57
C CYS A 376 -8.28 -11.12 1.41
N GLY A 377 -8.83 -11.06 0.19
CA GLY A 377 -8.20 -11.56 -1.03
C GLY A 377 -6.89 -10.81 -1.33
N TRP A 378 -6.93 -9.49 -1.26
CA TRP A 378 -5.77 -8.62 -1.46
C TRP A 378 -4.63 -8.95 -0.48
N LEU A 379 -4.91 -9.10 0.82
CA LEU A 379 -3.89 -9.48 1.79
C LEU A 379 -3.30 -10.87 1.52
N ARG A 380 -4.13 -11.82 1.08
CA ARG A 380 -3.68 -13.16 0.69
C ARG A 380 -2.72 -13.10 -0.49
N GLU A 381 -2.99 -12.26 -1.48
CA GLU A 381 -2.10 -12.01 -2.60
C GLU A 381 -0.78 -11.38 -2.13
N GLN A 382 -0.82 -10.34 -1.29
CA GLN A 382 0.39 -9.72 -0.75
C GLN A 382 1.25 -10.70 0.05
N ASN A 383 0.63 -11.57 0.88
CA ASN A 383 1.35 -12.60 1.65
C ASN A 383 2.06 -13.63 0.76
N ASN A 384 1.54 -13.88 -0.45
CA ASN A 384 2.09 -14.85 -1.40
C ASN A 384 3.11 -14.22 -2.37
N HIS A 385 3.08 -12.89 -2.56
CA HIS A 385 3.98 -12.18 -3.45
C HIS A 385 5.25 -11.72 -2.72
N ALA A 386 6.35 -12.45 -2.94
CA ALA A 386 7.66 -12.09 -2.38
C ALA A 386 8.34 -10.87 -3.05
N ALA A 387 7.78 -10.33 -4.13
CA ALA A 387 8.51 -9.50 -5.11
C ALA A 387 8.17 -8.00 -5.12
N ASN A 388 7.16 -7.54 -4.37
CA ASN A 388 6.81 -6.11 -4.32
C ASN A 388 7.44 -5.45 -3.09
N THR A 389 8.75 -5.21 -3.15
CA THR A 389 9.49 -4.37 -2.21
C THR A 389 9.31 -2.90 -2.56
N ASN A 390 8.07 -2.41 -2.47
CA ASN A 390 7.85 -0.98 -2.30
C ASN A 390 8.48 -0.57 -0.95
N GLU A 391 9.11 0.61 -0.87
CA GLU A 391 9.76 1.06 0.38
C GLU A 391 8.76 1.09 1.55
N GLU A 392 7.51 1.45 1.25
CA GLU A 392 6.39 1.45 2.20
C GLU A 392 6.09 0.08 2.79
N HIS A 393 6.41 -1.02 2.10
CA HIS A 393 6.17 -2.37 2.62
C HIS A 393 7.30 -2.87 3.53
N GLN A 394 8.44 -2.18 3.56
CA GLN A 394 9.60 -2.63 4.33
C GLN A 394 9.33 -2.57 5.83
N LEU A 395 9.95 -3.49 6.55
CA LEU A 395 9.89 -3.52 8.00
C LEU A 395 10.40 -2.20 8.60
N ARG A 396 9.53 -1.53 9.36
CA ARG A 396 9.85 -0.28 10.05
C ARG A 396 10.73 -0.54 11.27
N LEU A 397 11.49 0.49 11.62
CA LEU A 397 12.24 0.53 12.88
C LEU A 397 11.28 0.54 14.07
N GLU A 398 11.65 -0.21 15.11
CA GLU A 398 10.86 -0.34 16.34
C GLU A 398 10.86 0.96 17.16
N SER A 399 11.99 1.68 17.14
CA SER A 399 12.18 2.97 17.80
C SER A 399 13.35 3.74 17.19
N ASP A 400 13.40 5.06 17.40
CA ASP A 400 14.56 5.93 17.13
C ASP A 400 15.65 5.79 18.22
N ASP A 401 15.64 4.67 18.96
CA ASP A 401 16.54 4.47 20.09
C ASP A 401 18.01 4.37 19.68
N ASP A 402 18.87 4.77 20.61
CA ASP A 402 20.30 4.54 20.56
C ASP A 402 20.61 3.02 20.56
N ALA A 403 20.78 2.44 19.37
CA ALA A 403 20.84 1.00 19.15
C ALA A 403 21.91 0.61 18.13
N VAL A 404 22.56 -0.55 18.35
CA VAL A 404 23.57 -1.10 17.43
C VAL A 404 22.91 -1.51 16.11
N LEU A 405 23.47 -1.06 14.99
CA LEU A 405 22.95 -1.42 13.67
C LEU A 405 23.50 -2.77 13.21
N LEU A 406 22.62 -3.69 12.82
CA LEU A 406 22.96 -4.97 12.20
C LEU A 406 22.59 -4.93 10.72
N ALA A 407 23.58 -5.10 9.84
CA ALA A 407 23.37 -5.05 8.39
C ALA A 407 24.23 -6.09 7.67
N THR A 408 23.79 -6.51 6.48
CA THR A 408 24.67 -7.30 5.61
C THR A 408 25.71 -6.39 4.94
N VAL A 409 26.87 -6.95 4.57
CA VAL A 409 27.91 -6.18 3.86
C VAL A 409 27.36 -5.49 2.60
N HIS A 410 26.52 -6.18 1.82
CA HIS A 410 25.85 -5.61 0.65
C HIS A 410 25.03 -4.35 0.99
N LYS A 411 24.22 -4.40 2.06
CA LYS A 411 23.41 -3.25 2.49
C LYS A 411 24.21 -2.11 3.12
N SER A 412 25.47 -2.36 3.47
CA SER A 412 26.37 -1.35 4.00
C SER A 412 27.06 -0.53 2.90
N LYS A 413 27.01 -0.97 1.63
CA LYS A 413 27.59 -0.23 0.51
C LYS A 413 27.01 1.18 0.44
N GLY A 414 27.86 2.17 0.15
CA GLY A 414 27.51 3.60 0.23
C GLY A 414 27.52 4.19 1.65
N LEU A 415 27.15 3.42 2.67
CA LEU A 415 27.05 3.87 4.06
C LEU A 415 28.42 3.97 4.76
N GLU A 416 28.44 4.61 5.92
CA GLU A 416 29.61 4.83 6.77
C GLU A 416 29.21 4.85 8.25
N TYR A 417 30.06 4.33 9.12
CA TYR A 417 29.81 4.23 10.56
C TYR A 417 31.09 4.57 11.34
N PRO A 418 31.00 5.25 12.49
CA PRO A 418 32.17 5.49 13.35
C PRO A 418 32.91 4.20 13.70
N ILE A 419 32.17 3.18 14.17
CA ILE A 419 32.73 1.89 14.57
C ILE A 419 32.03 0.75 13.82
N VAL A 420 32.82 -0.17 13.26
CA VAL A 420 32.32 -1.34 12.52
C VAL A 420 32.89 -2.63 13.08
N PHE A 421 32.02 -3.63 13.23
CA PHE A 421 32.39 -5.00 13.61
C PHE A 421 32.14 -5.96 12.44
N CYS A 422 33.14 -6.76 12.12
CA CYS A 422 33.14 -7.70 11.00
C CYS A 422 33.40 -9.14 11.49
N PRO A 423 32.39 -9.80 12.08
CA PRO A 423 32.57 -11.10 12.77
C PRO A 423 32.89 -12.28 11.86
N PHE A 424 32.43 -12.28 10.61
CA PHE A 424 32.38 -13.51 9.80
C PHE A 424 33.19 -13.44 8.50
N LEU A 425 34.17 -12.52 8.41
CA LEU A 425 35.02 -12.38 7.22
C LEU A 425 36.04 -13.53 7.05
N TRP A 426 36.21 -14.37 8.07
CA TRP A 426 37.03 -15.59 8.06
C TRP A 426 36.36 -16.77 7.37
N LYS A 427 35.06 -16.68 7.04
CA LYS A 427 34.30 -17.76 6.41
C LYS A 427 34.37 -17.64 4.89
N ALA A 428 34.69 -18.72 4.18
CA ALA A 428 34.62 -18.77 2.72
C ALA A 428 33.16 -18.68 2.21
N GLY A 429 32.97 -18.33 0.94
CA GLY A 429 31.66 -18.45 0.29
C GLY A 429 31.21 -19.91 0.21
N ASP A 430 29.90 -20.17 0.31
CA ASP A 430 29.36 -21.53 0.25
C ASP A 430 29.46 -22.03 -1.22
N SER A 431 30.50 -22.82 -1.53
CA SER A 431 30.79 -23.38 -2.86
C SER A 431 30.19 -24.77 -3.08
N LYS A 432 29.26 -25.20 -2.21
CA LYS A 432 28.71 -26.56 -2.21
C LYS A 432 28.26 -27.00 -3.61
N ASN A 433 28.88 -28.08 -4.09
CA ASN A 433 28.48 -28.98 -5.18
C ASN A 433 27.30 -28.46 -6.04
N ARG A 434 27.55 -27.41 -6.81
CA ARG A 434 26.60 -26.98 -7.81
C ARG A 434 26.77 -27.89 -9.02
N ARG A 435 25.74 -28.66 -9.35
CA ARG A 435 25.67 -29.43 -10.61
C ARG A 435 25.81 -28.51 -11.83
N GLU A 436 25.56 -27.21 -11.65
CA GLU A 436 25.60 -26.14 -12.64
C GLU A 436 26.61 -25.08 -12.20
N ILE A 437 27.59 -24.77 -13.05
CA ILE A 437 28.64 -23.80 -12.71
C ILE A 437 28.63 -22.64 -13.70
N LEU A 438 28.64 -21.42 -13.17
CA LEU A 438 28.79 -20.19 -13.93
C LEU A 438 30.21 -19.64 -13.72
N PHE A 439 30.88 -19.31 -14.81
CA PHE A 439 32.20 -18.67 -14.80
C PHE A 439 32.38 -17.82 -16.06
N HIS A 440 33.34 -16.89 -16.05
CA HIS A 440 33.71 -16.14 -17.25
C HIS A 440 34.84 -16.86 -17.99
N ASP A 441 34.56 -17.30 -19.21
CA ASP A 441 35.50 -18.10 -19.99
C ASP A 441 36.63 -17.20 -20.56
N PRO A 442 37.88 -17.34 -20.09
CA PRO A 442 39.00 -16.51 -20.55
C PRO A 442 39.35 -16.73 -22.02
N VAL A 443 38.99 -17.88 -22.63
CA VAL A 443 39.21 -18.15 -24.05
C VAL A 443 38.20 -17.40 -24.92
N ASN A 444 36.99 -17.19 -24.40
CA ASN A 444 35.89 -16.53 -25.11
C ASN A 444 35.66 -15.10 -24.60
N GLU A 445 36.73 -14.30 -24.51
CA GLU A 445 36.70 -12.89 -24.10
C GLU A 445 35.99 -12.63 -22.76
N HIS A 446 36.15 -13.55 -21.80
CA HIS A 446 35.46 -13.52 -20.50
C HIS A 446 33.93 -13.47 -20.63
N ARG A 447 33.35 -14.18 -21.60
CA ARG A 447 31.90 -14.33 -21.67
C ARG A 447 31.40 -15.21 -20.53
N LEU A 448 30.37 -14.75 -19.82
CA LEU A 448 29.66 -15.57 -18.83
C LEU A 448 29.13 -16.85 -19.47
N THR A 449 29.59 -17.99 -18.95
CA THR A 449 29.35 -19.32 -19.50
C THR A 449 28.79 -20.22 -18.41
N LEU A 450 27.69 -20.91 -18.72
CA LEU A 450 27.06 -21.92 -17.87
C LEU A 450 27.53 -23.30 -18.34
N ASP A 451 28.24 -24.02 -17.47
CA ASP A 451 28.65 -25.39 -17.72
C ASP A 451 27.56 -26.38 -17.26
N LEU A 452 27.05 -27.15 -18.21
CA LEU A 452 25.98 -28.14 -18.04
C LEU A 452 26.49 -29.59 -18.13
N GLN A 453 27.80 -29.82 -18.10
CA GLN A 453 28.36 -31.16 -18.25
C GLN A 453 28.03 -32.06 -17.04
N GLU A 454 27.38 -33.21 -17.30
CA GLU A 454 26.98 -34.19 -16.29
C GLU A 454 28.15 -35.08 -15.81
N ASN A 455 29.18 -35.32 -16.63
CA ASN A 455 30.32 -36.18 -16.33
C ASN A 455 31.64 -35.40 -16.48
N ARG A 456 32.03 -34.67 -15.43
CA ARG A 456 33.25 -33.86 -15.41
C ARG A 456 34.43 -34.61 -14.78
N PRO A 457 35.64 -34.56 -15.36
CA PRO A 457 36.85 -35.07 -14.70
C PRO A 457 37.22 -34.18 -13.50
N ASP A 458 37.56 -34.77 -12.35
CA ASP A 458 37.96 -34.05 -11.13
C ASP A 458 39.50 -33.91 -11.04
N PRO A 459 40.07 -32.72 -10.82
CA PRO A 459 39.42 -31.40 -10.82
C PRO A 459 39.28 -30.81 -12.24
N ASP A 460 38.10 -30.25 -12.54
CA ASP A 460 37.82 -29.56 -13.80
C ASP A 460 38.37 -28.11 -13.76
N VAL A 461 38.91 -27.64 -14.88
CA VAL A 461 39.41 -26.26 -15.02
C VAL A 461 38.29 -25.25 -14.75
N ASN A 462 37.06 -25.58 -15.13
CA ASN A 462 35.89 -24.72 -14.95
C ASN A 462 35.51 -24.56 -13.47
N ASP A 463 35.64 -25.62 -12.67
CA ASP A 463 35.38 -25.57 -11.22
C ASP A 463 36.35 -24.60 -10.53
N ARG A 464 37.62 -24.63 -10.95
CA ARG A 464 38.66 -23.73 -10.42
C ARG A 464 38.38 -22.27 -10.77
N LEU A 465 37.98 -21.98 -12.00
CA LEU A 465 37.64 -20.63 -12.44
C LEU A 465 36.45 -20.07 -11.64
N ALA A 466 35.40 -20.87 -11.46
CA ALA A 466 34.24 -20.45 -10.67
C ALA A 466 34.57 -20.24 -9.18
N ALA A 467 35.41 -21.10 -8.60
CA ALA A 467 35.87 -20.93 -7.22
C ALA A 467 36.72 -19.65 -7.06
N GLU A 468 37.59 -19.36 -8.02
CA GLU A 468 38.40 -18.14 -8.05
C GLU A 468 37.53 -16.88 -8.17
N GLU A 469 36.50 -16.89 -9.02
CA GLU A 469 35.54 -15.79 -9.14
C GLU A 469 34.73 -15.57 -7.86
N ALA A 470 34.25 -16.64 -7.22
CA ALA A 470 33.53 -16.56 -5.95
C ALA A 470 34.40 -16.01 -4.81
N LEU A 471 35.69 -16.39 -4.78
CA LEU A 471 36.67 -15.83 -3.86
C LEU A 471 36.95 -14.35 -4.18
N SER A 472 37.07 -13.98 -5.46
CA SER A 472 37.25 -12.60 -5.90
C SER A 472 36.09 -11.69 -5.49
N GLU A 473 34.84 -12.14 -5.62
CA GLU A 473 33.68 -11.41 -5.11
C GLU A 473 33.72 -11.28 -3.57
N SER A 474 34.10 -12.36 -2.87
CA SER A 474 34.28 -12.33 -1.41
C SER A 474 35.40 -11.36 -0.96
N LEU A 475 36.47 -11.21 -1.73
CA LEU A 475 37.55 -10.24 -1.50
C LEU A 475 37.08 -8.79 -1.66
N ARG A 476 36.20 -8.53 -2.65
CA ARG A 476 35.54 -7.22 -2.82
C ARG A 476 34.57 -6.93 -1.68
N ALA A 477 33.82 -7.92 -1.20
CA ALA A 477 33.00 -7.78 0.00
C ALA A 477 33.85 -7.50 1.26
N LEU A 478 34.99 -8.17 1.43
CA LEU A 478 35.97 -7.86 2.49
C LEU A 478 36.43 -6.39 2.40
N TYR A 479 36.81 -5.92 1.22
CA TYR A 479 37.20 -4.51 1.01
C TYR A 479 36.09 -3.54 1.39
N VAL A 480 34.84 -3.81 0.99
CA VAL A 480 33.73 -2.93 1.36
C VAL A 480 33.47 -2.93 2.86
N ALA A 481 33.46 -4.09 3.51
CA ALA A 481 33.22 -4.20 4.95
C ALA A 481 34.25 -3.37 5.74
N LEU A 482 35.54 -3.48 5.43
CA LEU A 482 36.61 -2.74 6.10
C LEU A 482 36.55 -1.23 5.85
N THR A 483 36.08 -0.80 4.67
CA THR A 483 35.99 0.62 4.29
C THR A 483 34.73 1.32 4.77
N ARG A 484 33.85 0.63 5.51
CA ARG A 484 32.67 1.27 6.14
C ARG A 484 33.01 2.03 7.42
N ALA A 485 34.10 1.67 8.09
CA ALA A 485 34.53 2.30 9.33
C ALA A 485 35.16 3.68 9.08
N GLN A 486 34.80 4.65 9.91
CA GLN A 486 35.43 5.96 9.93
C GLN A 486 36.59 6.00 10.93
N ASN A 487 36.38 5.48 12.15
CA ASN A 487 37.34 5.51 13.25
C ASN A 487 37.93 4.14 13.56
N ARG A 488 37.07 3.13 13.79
CA ARG A 488 37.53 1.83 14.28
C ARG A 488 36.84 0.67 13.58
N CYS A 489 37.61 -0.35 13.24
CA CYS A 489 37.11 -1.59 12.64
C CYS A 489 37.60 -2.80 13.44
N TYR A 490 36.68 -3.66 13.86
CA TYR A 490 36.97 -4.95 14.49
C TYR A 490 36.81 -6.07 13.47
N VAL A 491 37.83 -6.91 13.33
CA VAL A 491 37.81 -8.11 12.50
C VAL A 491 38.15 -9.31 13.37
N TYR A 492 37.36 -10.37 13.22
CA TYR A 492 37.50 -11.59 13.99
C TYR A 492 38.05 -12.69 13.09
N ALA A 493 38.99 -13.48 13.60
CA ALA A 493 39.62 -14.58 12.90
C ALA A 493 40.20 -15.57 13.92
N GLY A 494 40.75 -16.69 13.47
CA GLY A 494 41.32 -17.65 14.41
C GLY A 494 41.69 -18.98 13.78
N ASP A 495 42.01 -19.94 14.64
CA ASP A 495 42.25 -21.33 14.28
C ASP A 495 40.89 -21.99 14.01
N ILE A 496 40.36 -21.80 12.80
CA ILE A 496 39.02 -22.23 12.39
C ILE A 496 39.12 -23.09 11.14
N SER A 497 38.39 -24.21 11.12
CA SER A 497 38.34 -25.11 9.97
C SER A 497 37.87 -24.40 8.68
N GLY A 498 38.71 -24.44 7.65
CA GLY A 498 38.45 -23.81 6.35
C GLY A 498 38.87 -22.34 6.25
N PHE A 499 39.56 -21.78 7.26
CA PHE A 499 40.08 -20.41 7.24
C PHE A 499 40.99 -20.14 6.03
N GLU A 500 41.79 -21.14 5.63
CA GLU A 500 42.73 -21.07 4.51
C GLU A 500 42.06 -20.74 3.16
N ASN A 501 40.76 -21.01 3.03
CA ASN A 501 39.97 -20.73 1.83
C ASN A 501 39.23 -19.38 1.92
N SER A 502 39.47 -18.59 2.97
CA SER A 502 38.77 -17.33 3.23
C SER A 502 39.42 -16.14 2.51
N PRO A 503 38.65 -15.06 2.25
CA PRO A 503 39.22 -13.82 1.72
C PRO A 503 40.25 -13.20 2.67
N LEU A 504 40.12 -13.40 3.99
CA LEU A 504 41.13 -12.94 4.95
C LEU A 504 42.45 -13.68 4.78
N ALA A 505 42.45 -15.00 4.71
CA ALA A 505 43.68 -15.79 4.52
C ALA A 505 44.43 -15.39 3.24
N HIS A 506 43.69 -15.12 2.15
CA HIS A 506 44.26 -14.64 0.89
C HIS A 506 45.02 -13.32 1.06
N VAL A 507 44.38 -12.28 1.62
CA VAL A 507 45.00 -10.95 1.74
C VAL A 507 46.13 -10.93 2.77
N LEU A 508 46.11 -11.84 3.75
CA LEU A 508 47.21 -12.05 4.70
C LEU A 508 48.39 -12.82 4.10
N GLY A 509 48.20 -13.47 2.95
CA GLY A 509 49.19 -14.36 2.35
C GLY A 509 49.55 -15.56 3.23
N SER A 510 48.63 -16.00 4.10
CA SER A 510 48.88 -17.06 5.07
C SER A 510 47.63 -17.86 5.40
N ALA A 511 47.80 -19.18 5.49
CA ALA A 511 46.78 -20.11 5.96
C ALA A 511 46.60 -20.08 7.49
N LEU A 512 47.49 -19.41 8.24
CA LEU A 512 47.41 -19.32 9.69
C LEU A 512 47.12 -17.88 10.11
N ALA A 513 45.97 -17.67 10.76
CA ALA A 513 45.53 -16.35 11.19
C ALA A 513 46.55 -15.70 12.15
N ALA A 514 46.84 -16.35 13.28
CA ALA A 514 47.57 -15.70 14.37
C ALA A 514 49.00 -15.23 14.02
N PRO A 515 49.87 -16.02 13.36
CA PRO A 515 51.22 -15.56 13.00
C PRO A 515 51.21 -14.42 11.97
N ALA A 516 50.31 -14.49 10.98
CA ALA A 516 50.21 -13.49 9.93
C ALA A 516 49.74 -12.14 10.49
N PHE A 517 48.73 -12.16 11.35
CA PHE A 517 48.21 -10.95 11.98
C PHE A 517 49.21 -10.30 12.94
N ARG A 518 49.99 -11.08 13.71
CA ARG A 518 51.07 -10.54 14.56
C ARG A 518 52.14 -9.85 13.72
N LYS A 519 52.58 -10.48 12.62
CA LYS A 519 53.53 -9.88 11.67
C LYS A 519 53.02 -8.58 11.07
N LEU A 520 51.72 -8.51 10.74
CA LEU A 520 51.07 -7.30 10.23
C LEU A 520 50.99 -6.19 11.28
N ALA A 521 50.69 -6.53 12.53
CA ALA A 521 50.68 -5.57 13.64
C ALA A 521 52.08 -5.02 13.96
N GLU A 522 53.12 -5.85 13.87
CA GLU A 522 54.51 -5.41 13.99
C GLU A 522 54.93 -4.48 12.84
N ALA A 523 54.44 -4.75 11.62
CA ALA A 523 54.73 -3.95 10.44
C ALA A 523 53.96 -2.61 10.40
N ALA A 524 52.84 -2.50 11.10
CA ALA A 524 51.97 -1.33 11.09
C ALA A 524 51.46 -0.99 12.50
N GLY A 525 51.90 0.16 13.04
CA GLY A 525 51.42 0.69 14.34
C GLY A 525 49.94 1.08 14.38
N ALA A 526 49.17 0.79 13.32
CA ALA A 526 47.74 1.02 13.22
C ALA A 526 46.88 -0.26 13.41
N ILE A 527 47.52 -1.43 13.47
CA ILE A 527 46.85 -2.72 13.66
C ILE A 527 47.18 -3.23 15.06
N SER A 528 46.15 -3.67 15.78
CA SER A 528 46.33 -4.28 17.10
C SER A 528 45.67 -5.65 17.16
N VAL A 529 46.34 -6.59 17.82
CA VAL A 529 45.94 -8.00 17.88
C VAL A 529 45.69 -8.37 19.33
N THR A 530 44.51 -8.89 19.62
CA THR A 530 44.11 -9.38 20.94
C THR A 530 43.46 -10.74 20.81
N THR A 531 43.59 -11.58 21.83
CA THR A 531 42.99 -12.92 21.85
C THR A 531 41.57 -12.82 22.42
N ILE A 532 40.65 -13.61 21.87
CA ILE A 532 39.30 -13.80 22.42
C ILE A 532 39.43 -14.69 23.65
N ASP A 533 38.88 -14.24 24.78
CA ASP A 533 38.80 -15.01 26.00
C ASP A 533 37.33 -15.35 26.24
N PRO A 534 36.88 -16.57 25.89
CA PRO A 534 35.48 -16.95 25.97
C PRO A 534 34.85 -16.75 27.36
N GLU A 535 35.61 -16.93 28.44
CA GLU A 535 35.11 -16.80 29.80
C GLU A 535 34.99 -15.34 30.21
N ALA A 536 36.04 -14.55 29.99
CA ALA A 536 36.04 -13.12 30.33
C ALA A 536 35.06 -12.30 29.46
N ASP A 537 34.99 -12.62 28.17
CA ASP A 537 34.07 -11.95 27.24
C ASP A 537 32.60 -12.29 27.58
N GLN A 538 32.30 -13.53 28.00
CA GLN A 538 30.95 -13.90 28.41
C GLN A 538 30.50 -13.19 29.70
N ALA A 539 31.41 -12.96 30.66
CA ALA A 539 31.09 -12.25 31.90
C ALA A 539 30.74 -10.76 31.69
N LEU A 540 31.39 -10.11 30.72
CA LEU A 540 31.13 -8.69 30.37
C LEU A 540 29.80 -8.48 29.65
N ALA A 541 29.33 -9.48 28.90
CA ALA A 541 28.05 -9.41 28.18
C ALA A 541 26.83 -9.44 29.13
N ILE A 542 26.98 -9.89 30.37
CA ILE A 542 25.87 -10.06 31.32
C ILE A 542 25.90 -8.92 32.35
N GLN A 543 25.72 -7.67 31.93
CA GLN A 543 25.34 -6.61 32.87
C GLN A 543 23.83 -6.36 32.78
N PRO A 544 23.08 -6.45 33.89
CA PRO A 544 21.64 -6.28 33.86
C PRO A 544 21.26 -4.84 33.50
N LEU A 545 20.21 -4.72 32.67
CA LEU A 545 19.54 -3.44 32.37
C LEU A 545 19.29 -2.67 33.68
N GLN A 546 19.87 -1.47 33.80
CA GLN A 546 19.47 -0.54 34.85
C GLN A 546 17.99 -0.21 34.64
N THR A 547 17.14 -0.66 35.56
CA THR A 547 15.71 -0.36 35.57
C THR A 547 15.54 1.15 35.73
N GLN A 548 15.18 1.83 34.64
CA GLN A 548 14.77 3.24 34.71
C GLN A 548 13.52 3.36 35.60
N SER A 549 13.45 4.46 36.35
CA SER A 549 12.30 4.77 37.22
C SER A 549 11.00 4.79 36.42
N VAL A 550 10.03 3.97 36.80
CA VAL A 550 8.70 3.95 36.18
C VAL A 550 8.00 5.26 36.52
N GLN A 551 7.79 6.11 35.51
CA GLN A 551 6.95 7.31 35.65
C GLN A 551 5.48 6.89 35.47
N GLU A 552 4.62 7.21 36.43
CA GLU A 552 3.17 7.04 36.24
C GLU A 552 2.67 8.04 35.18
N LEU A 553 2.11 7.52 34.10
CA LEU A 553 1.54 8.31 33.01
C LEU A 553 0.01 8.19 33.03
N SER A 554 -0.69 9.32 32.86
CA SER A 554 -2.15 9.35 32.74
C SER A 554 -2.57 10.14 31.49
N ALA A 555 -3.53 9.62 30.72
CA ALA A 555 -4.13 10.35 29.61
C ALA A 555 -5.05 11.48 30.12
N ARG A 556 -5.04 12.64 29.45
CA ARG A 556 -5.96 13.74 29.79
C ARG A 556 -7.41 13.34 29.45
N PRO A 557 -8.37 13.41 30.39
CA PRO A 557 -9.77 13.15 30.09
C PRO A 557 -10.34 14.29 29.24
N PHE A 558 -11.13 13.96 28.21
CA PHE A 558 -11.90 14.94 27.45
C PHE A 558 -13.20 15.25 28.21
N SER A 559 -13.40 16.52 28.57
CA SER A 559 -14.58 17.01 29.31
C SER A 559 -15.52 17.88 28.47
N GLY A 560 -15.26 18.02 27.17
CA GLY A 560 -16.11 18.78 26.26
C GLY A 560 -17.33 17.97 25.80
N THR A 561 -18.30 18.66 25.21
CA THR A 561 -19.37 18.05 24.43
C THR A 561 -19.04 18.18 22.95
N ILE A 562 -19.04 17.08 22.20
CA ILE A 562 -18.97 17.13 20.74
C ILE A 562 -20.36 17.53 20.24
N PRO A 563 -20.56 18.72 19.64
CA PRO A 563 -21.86 19.10 19.11
C PRO A 563 -22.29 18.10 18.03
N SER A 564 -23.58 17.76 17.95
CA SER A 564 -24.12 17.08 16.78
C SER A 564 -23.86 17.97 15.56
N THR A 565 -23.11 17.47 14.59
CA THR A 565 -22.76 18.21 13.38
C THR A 565 -24.02 18.72 12.69
N GLN A 566 -24.05 20.00 12.33
CA GLN A 566 -25.03 20.50 11.37
C GLN A 566 -24.79 19.80 10.03
N MET A 567 -25.76 19.05 9.52
CA MET A 567 -25.60 18.24 8.30
C MET A 567 -26.51 18.74 7.18
N ILE A 568 -26.10 18.48 5.94
CA ILE A 568 -26.96 18.64 4.75
C ILE A 568 -27.59 17.27 4.48
N ALA A 569 -28.92 17.20 4.41
CA ALA A 569 -29.63 15.97 4.08
C ALA A 569 -30.49 16.11 2.83
N SER A 570 -30.58 15.01 2.09
CA SER A 570 -31.57 14.79 1.03
C SER A 570 -32.81 14.04 1.56
N PHE A 571 -33.86 13.97 0.75
CA PHE A 571 -35.04 13.14 1.05
C PHE A 571 -34.68 11.66 1.32
N THR A 572 -33.76 11.09 0.54
CA THR A 572 -33.27 9.72 0.73
C THR A 572 -32.56 9.57 2.07
N GLY A 573 -31.77 10.56 2.46
CA GLY A 573 -31.14 10.61 3.79
C GLY A 573 -32.16 10.70 4.93
N LEU A 574 -33.19 11.55 4.77
CA LEU A 574 -34.26 11.72 5.76
C LEU A 574 -35.07 10.43 5.98
N THR A 575 -35.40 9.71 4.92
CA THR A 575 -36.14 8.44 5.00
C THR A 575 -35.29 7.28 5.55
N ALA A 576 -33.97 7.31 5.31
CA ALA A 576 -33.02 6.33 5.85
C ALA A 576 -32.51 6.67 7.28
N GLY A 577 -32.81 7.85 7.81
CA GLY A 577 -32.28 8.33 9.10
C GLY A 577 -30.77 8.59 9.10
N ARG A 578 -30.18 8.95 7.94
CA ARG A 578 -28.74 9.20 7.75
C ARG A 578 -28.51 10.46 6.93
N ALA A 579 -27.40 11.17 7.11
CA ALA A 579 -27.03 12.26 6.21
C ALA A 579 -26.47 11.69 4.91
N VAL A 580 -27.18 11.92 3.81
CA VAL A 580 -26.76 11.59 2.44
C VAL A 580 -26.94 12.84 1.60
N GLU A 581 -25.87 13.30 0.96
CA GLU A 581 -25.87 14.53 0.13
C GLU A 581 -26.20 14.27 -1.35
N GLU A 582 -26.33 13.01 -1.76
CA GLU A 582 -26.61 12.66 -3.15
C GLU A 582 -28.06 13.05 -3.56
N PRO A 583 -28.25 13.51 -4.81
CA PRO A 583 -29.58 13.79 -5.34
C PRO A 583 -30.44 12.52 -5.34
N ASP A 584 -31.71 12.66 -4.94
CA ASP A 584 -32.65 11.55 -4.90
C ASP A 584 -33.02 11.15 -6.33
N ARG A 585 -32.32 10.15 -6.86
CA ARG A 585 -32.61 9.54 -8.16
C ARG A 585 -33.10 8.13 -7.87
N ASP A 586 -34.23 7.76 -8.49
CA ASP A 586 -35.02 6.54 -8.24
C ASP A 586 -34.25 5.37 -7.59
N ALA A 587 -34.75 4.92 -6.43
CA ALA A 587 -34.15 3.86 -5.63
C ALA A 587 -33.86 2.57 -6.43
N VAL A 588 -32.75 1.92 -6.09
CA VAL A 588 -32.34 0.63 -6.65
C VAL A 588 -33.30 -0.47 -6.18
N GLU A 589 -34.11 -1.03 -7.09
CA GLU A 589 -34.83 -2.27 -6.81
C GLU A 589 -33.87 -3.47 -6.90
N LEU A 590 -33.81 -4.27 -5.83
CA LEU A 590 -33.19 -5.59 -5.85
C LEU A 590 -34.04 -6.51 -6.74
N VAL A 591 -33.45 -7.01 -7.82
CA VAL A 591 -34.09 -7.93 -8.76
C VAL A 591 -34.03 -9.36 -8.20
N GLU A 592 -35.16 -10.04 -8.11
CA GLU A 592 -35.17 -11.51 -8.02
C GLU A 592 -34.68 -12.09 -9.35
N PRO A 593 -33.60 -12.90 -9.36
CA PRO A 593 -33.06 -13.45 -10.59
C PRO A 593 -33.94 -14.59 -11.09
N GLY A 594 -34.52 -14.40 -12.28
CA GLY A 594 -35.14 -15.46 -13.05
C GLY A 594 -36.51 -15.06 -13.57
N ILE A 595 -36.57 -14.82 -14.88
CA ILE A 595 -37.67 -15.10 -15.81
C ILE A 595 -37.41 -14.24 -17.06
N GLU A 596 -36.80 -14.84 -18.08
CA GLU A 596 -36.85 -14.34 -19.46
C GLU A 596 -38.29 -14.49 -19.97
N VAL A 597 -38.88 -13.43 -20.57
CA VAL A 597 -40.14 -13.57 -21.33
C VAL A 597 -40.21 -12.60 -22.51
N GLU A 598 -40.70 -13.13 -23.62
CA GLU A 598 -41.09 -12.51 -24.89
C GLU A 598 -42.27 -11.51 -24.76
N GLY A 599 -42.19 -10.40 -25.51
CA GLY A 599 -43.30 -9.79 -26.27
C GLY A 599 -44.53 -9.14 -25.59
N ASN A 600 -44.52 -7.80 -25.57
CA ASN A 600 -45.60 -6.77 -25.60
C ASN A 600 -46.78 -6.74 -24.60
N ALA A 601 -46.73 -5.73 -23.71
CA ALA A 601 -47.80 -4.76 -23.46
C ALA A 601 -47.29 -3.37 -22.99
N ASN A 602 -45.98 -3.11 -23.09
CA ASN A 602 -45.38 -1.81 -22.82
C ASN A 602 -44.15 -1.66 -23.75
N ASP A 603 -44.17 -0.71 -24.69
CA ASP A 603 -43.18 -0.57 -25.79
C ASP A 603 -41.73 -0.33 -25.33
N LEU A 604 -41.48 -0.23 -24.02
CA LEU A 604 -40.16 -0.01 -23.41
C LEU A 604 -39.50 -1.31 -22.87
N ALA A 605 -39.79 -2.48 -23.45
CA ALA A 605 -39.28 -3.77 -22.98
C ALA A 605 -37.74 -3.85 -22.92
N GLY A 606 -37.03 -3.10 -23.77
CA GLY A 606 -35.57 -2.98 -23.77
C GLY A 606 -35.01 -1.83 -22.94
N PHE A 607 -35.84 -1.08 -22.21
CA PHE A 607 -35.40 0.04 -21.37
C PHE A 607 -34.96 -0.48 -20.00
N GLU A 608 -33.66 -0.30 -19.68
CA GLU A 608 -33.02 -0.71 -18.42
C GLU A 608 -33.83 -0.25 -17.19
N ARG A 609 -33.67 -0.92 -16.04
CA ARG A 609 -34.36 -0.59 -14.78
C ARG A 609 -33.39 -0.01 -13.77
N GLY A 610 -33.91 0.68 -12.76
CA GLY A 610 -33.14 1.24 -11.65
C GLY A 610 -32.47 2.58 -11.97
N LEU A 611 -31.55 2.98 -11.09
CA LEU A 611 -30.95 4.32 -11.03
C LEU A 611 -30.46 4.86 -12.39
N ARG A 612 -29.79 4.04 -13.20
CA ARG A 612 -29.26 4.44 -14.51
C ARG A 612 -30.36 4.85 -15.50
N ALA A 613 -31.51 4.18 -15.44
CA ALA A 613 -32.67 4.50 -16.27
C ALA A 613 -33.33 5.82 -15.84
N GLY A 614 -33.39 6.07 -14.52
CA GLY A 614 -33.82 7.33 -13.95
C GLY A 614 -32.92 8.48 -14.39
N ILE A 615 -31.61 8.39 -14.16
CA ILE A 615 -30.61 9.40 -14.60
C ILE A 615 -30.78 9.75 -16.07
N PHE A 616 -30.92 8.73 -16.92
CA PHE A 616 -31.11 8.91 -18.35
C PHE A 616 -32.42 9.64 -18.70
N LEU A 617 -33.53 9.30 -18.04
CA LEU A 617 -34.83 9.92 -18.27
C LEU A 617 -34.80 11.41 -17.91
N HIS A 618 -34.27 11.75 -16.73
CA HIS A 618 -34.16 13.15 -16.29
C HIS A 618 -33.29 13.98 -17.24
N ASP A 619 -32.13 13.44 -17.65
CA ASP A 619 -31.22 14.14 -18.57
C ASP A 619 -31.87 14.41 -19.95
N ILE A 620 -32.77 13.54 -20.43
CA ILE A 620 -33.57 13.83 -21.63
C ILE A 620 -34.57 14.96 -21.37
N LEU A 621 -35.35 14.86 -20.30
CA LEU A 621 -36.45 15.78 -20.02
C LEU A 621 -35.98 17.20 -19.66
N GLU A 622 -34.80 17.31 -19.06
CA GLU A 622 -34.12 18.59 -18.81
C GLU A 622 -33.82 19.33 -20.13
N HIS A 623 -33.36 18.60 -21.15
CA HIS A 623 -32.93 19.15 -22.44
C HIS A 623 -34.05 19.21 -23.49
N LEU A 624 -35.22 18.64 -23.20
CA LEU A 624 -36.33 18.57 -24.15
C LEU A 624 -37.16 19.86 -24.12
N ASP A 625 -37.32 20.51 -25.26
CA ASP A 625 -38.35 21.54 -25.46
C ASP A 625 -39.69 20.89 -25.81
N PHE A 626 -40.67 21.02 -24.92
CA PHE A 626 -42.00 20.41 -25.07
C PHE A 626 -42.79 20.96 -26.26
N GLN A 627 -42.40 22.11 -26.82
CA GLN A 627 -43.06 22.70 -28.00
C GLN A 627 -42.39 22.29 -29.33
N ALA A 628 -41.28 21.56 -29.29
CA ALA A 628 -40.50 21.16 -30.47
C ALA A 628 -40.43 19.62 -30.61
N PRO A 629 -41.54 18.94 -30.93
CA PRO A 629 -41.59 17.46 -30.99
C PRO A 629 -40.64 16.85 -32.04
N ASP A 630 -40.22 17.64 -33.04
CA ASP A 630 -39.27 17.22 -34.06
C ASP A 630 -37.85 16.99 -33.51
N GLN A 631 -37.50 17.59 -32.36
CA GLN A 631 -36.19 17.46 -31.74
C GLN A 631 -36.02 16.18 -30.90
N ILE A 632 -37.13 15.51 -30.55
CA ILE A 632 -37.14 14.34 -29.66
C ILE A 632 -36.19 13.25 -30.17
N ASP A 633 -36.26 12.90 -31.45
CA ASP A 633 -35.45 11.81 -32.00
C ASP A 633 -33.94 12.11 -31.96
N GLN A 634 -33.57 13.37 -32.16
CA GLN A 634 -32.17 13.81 -32.11
C GLN A 634 -31.64 13.77 -30.68
N ILE A 635 -32.42 14.25 -29.70
CA ILE A 635 -32.06 14.25 -28.28
C ILE A 635 -31.92 12.81 -27.78
N VAL A 636 -32.92 11.96 -28.03
CA VAL A 636 -32.88 10.54 -27.64
C VAL A 636 -31.65 9.84 -28.22
N ARG A 637 -31.35 10.06 -29.52
CA ARG A 637 -30.15 9.49 -30.15
C ARG A 637 -28.86 9.95 -29.47
N SER A 638 -28.73 11.25 -29.20
CA SER A 638 -27.53 11.79 -28.55
C SER A 638 -27.36 11.24 -27.14
N LYS A 639 -28.43 11.24 -26.33
CA LYS A 639 -28.37 10.82 -24.93
C LYS A 639 -28.17 9.30 -24.80
N LEU A 640 -28.74 8.48 -25.69
CA LEU A 640 -28.45 7.04 -25.73
C LEU A 640 -26.96 6.76 -25.96
N ALA A 641 -26.32 7.53 -26.85
CA ALA A 641 -24.88 7.43 -27.11
C ALA A 641 -24.05 7.85 -25.90
N THR A 642 -24.39 8.98 -25.26
CA THR A 642 -23.70 9.50 -24.06
C THR A 642 -23.77 8.54 -22.88
N HIS A 643 -24.95 7.95 -22.62
CA HIS A 643 -25.17 7.03 -21.50
C HIS A 643 -24.78 5.58 -21.81
N GLY A 644 -24.44 5.26 -23.06
CA GLY A 644 -24.04 3.90 -23.49
C GLY A 644 -25.16 2.87 -23.39
N ILE A 645 -26.43 3.27 -23.51
CA ILE A 645 -27.59 2.37 -23.46
C ILE A 645 -27.86 1.86 -24.87
N LYS A 646 -27.95 0.53 -25.03
CA LYS A 646 -28.17 -0.13 -26.32
C LYS A 646 -29.37 -1.05 -26.26
N GLY A 647 -30.23 -1.00 -27.28
CA GLY A 647 -31.39 -1.89 -27.41
C GLY A 647 -32.00 -1.82 -28.80
N LYS A 648 -32.42 -2.97 -29.34
CA LYS A 648 -33.06 -3.03 -30.66
C LYS A 648 -34.45 -2.38 -30.58
N GLY A 649 -34.71 -1.36 -31.42
CA GLY A 649 -35.98 -0.62 -31.42
C GLY A 649 -36.20 0.32 -30.23
N LEU A 650 -35.22 0.43 -29.31
CA LEU A 650 -35.36 1.21 -28.09
C LEU A 650 -35.46 2.72 -28.36
N ARG A 651 -34.73 3.21 -29.36
CA ARG A 651 -34.77 4.62 -29.75
C ARG A 651 -36.17 5.01 -30.21
N GLU A 652 -36.74 4.22 -31.13
CA GLU A 652 -38.06 4.46 -31.69
C GLU A 652 -39.13 4.40 -30.59
N ALA A 653 -39.04 3.42 -29.69
CA ALA A 653 -39.95 3.30 -28.56
C ALA A 653 -39.86 4.46 -27.55
N LEU A 654 -38.65 4.88 -27.18
CA LEU A 654 -38.43 6.01 -26.28
C LEU A 654 -38.96 7.32 -26.89
N SER A 655 -38.64 7.57 -28.15
CA SER A 655 -39.16 8.74 -28.85
C SER A 655 -40.68 8.75 -28.95
N ALA A 656 -41.31 7.61 -29.23
CA ALA A 656 -42.77 7.48 -29.25
C ALA A 656 -43.37 7.76 -27.87
N LYS A 657 -42.77 7.22 -26.81
CA LYS A 657 -43.23 7.44 -25.43
C LYS A 657 -43.04 8.89 -24.96
N LEU A 658 -41.97 9.57 -25.36
CA LEU A 658 -41.74 10.98 -25.07
C LEU A 658 -42.73 11.90 -25.80
N ARG A 659 -43.07 11.58 -27.05
CA ARG A 659 -44.16 12.28 -27.77
C ARG A 659 -45.49 12.10 -27.05
N LEU A 660 -45.79 10.87 -26.65
CA LEU A 660 -46.98 10.57 -25.85
C LEU A 660 -46.99 11.38 -24.54
N LEU A 661 -45.88 11.42 -23.79
CA LEU A 661 -45.75 12.22 -22.57
C LEU A 661 -46.09 13.70 -22.82
N VAL A 662 -45.56 14.29 -23.88
CA VAL A 662 -45.74 15.71 -24.21
C VAL A 662 -47.20 16.04 -24.55
N GLU A 663 -47.90 15.10 -25.18
CA GLU A 663 -49.30 15.24 -25.61
C GLU A 663 -50.32 14.80 -24.54
N THR A 664 -49.91 14.01 -23.55
CA THR A 664 -50.81 13.48 -22.52
C THR A 664 -51.32 14.63 -21.63
N PRO A 665 -52.64 14.77 -21.44
CA PRO A 665 -53.20 15.77 -20.54
C PRO A 665 -52.90 15.42 -19.08
N LEU A 666 -52.14 16.29 -18.40
CA LEU A 666 -51.89 16.19 -16.96
C LEU A 666 -53.18 16.46 -16.15
N MET A 667 -53.99 17.39 -16.65
CA MET A 667 -55.35 17.67 -16.18
C MET A 667 -56.15 18.26 -17.36
N PRO A 668 -57.50 18.36 -17.28
CA PRO A 668 -58.30 18.91 -18.36
C PRO A 668 -57.79 20.28 -18.83
N GLY A 669 -57.34 20.36 -20.08
CA GLY A 669 -56.82 21.59 -20.70
C GLY A 669 -55.32 21.86 -20.53
N LEU A 670 -54.59 21.06 -19.76
CA LEU A 670 -53.15 21.19 -19.50
C LEU A 670 -52.37 19.99 -20.05
N THR A 671 -51.53 20.24 -21.05
CA THR A 671 -50.55 19.29 -21.61
C THR A 671 -49.17 19.93 -21.56
N LEU A 672 -48.11 19.13 -21.52
CA LEU A 672 -46.74 19.67 -21.50
C LEU A 672 -46.42 20.47 -22.76
N SER A 673 -46.99 20.09 -23.91
CA SER A 673 -46.86 20.82 -25.18
C SER A 673 -47.34 22.28 -25.15
N ARG A 674 -48.13 22.66 -24.15
CA ARG A 674 -48.65 24.03 -23.97
C ARG A 674 -47.78 24.88 -23.04
N ILE A 675 -46.68 24.34 -22.53
CA ILE A 675 -45.80 25.03 -21.58
C ILE A 675 -44.57 25.55 -22.33
N PRO A 676 -44.43 26.87 -22.54
CA PRO A 676 -43.25 27.45 -23.15
C PRO A 676 -42.01 27.29 -22.28
N LEU A 677 -40.84 27.25 -22.92
CA LEU A 677 -39.54 27.20 -22.23
C LEU A 677 -39.37 28.35 -21.22
N ALA A 678 -39.92 29.53 -21.51
CA ALA A 678 -39.85 30.72 -20.64
C ALA A 678 -40.74 30.63 -19.39
N GLU A 679 -41.70 29.72 -19.35
CA GLU A 679 -42.68 29.56 -18.25
C GLU A 679 -42.36 28.33 -17.39
N ARG A 680 -41.17 27.76 -17.52
CA ARG A 680 -40.73 26.60 -16.75
C ARG A 680 -39.28 26.73 -16.26
N LEU A 681 -39.00 26.04 -15.17
CA LEU A 681 -37.67 25.82 -14.61
C LEU A 681 -37.49 24.30 -14.45
N SER A 682 -36.43 23.76 -15.04
CA SER A 682 -36.07 22.34 -14.91
C SER A 682 -34.99 22.18 -13.83
N GLU A 683 -35.01 21.05 -13.12
CA GLU A 683 -34.00 20.68 -12.10
C GLU A 683 -33.75 21.81 -11.08
N VAL A 684 -34.84 22.33 -10.49
CA VAL A 684 -34.77 23.43 -9.52
C VAL A 684 -34.17 22.93 -8.22
N GLU A 685 -32.91 23.26 -8.01
CA GLU A 685 -32.22 23.03 -6.75
C GLU A 685 -32.76 23.95 -5.64
N PHE A 686 -33.06 23.37 -4.48
CA PHE A 686 -33.40 24.13 -3.28
C PHE A 686 -32.55 23.72 -2.09
N SER A 687 -32.40 24.66 -1.16
CA SER A 687 -31.83 24.41 0.17
C SER A 687 -32.56 25.26 1.20
N HIS A 688 -33.11 24.63 2.24
CA HIS A 688 -33.75 25.33 3.35
C HIS A 688 -33.29 24.75 4.69
N PRO A 689 -33.24 25.55 5.77
CA PRO A 689 -32.90 25.03 7.09
C PRO A 689 -33.94 23.99 7.53
N ILE A 690 -33.49 23.00 8.30
CA ILE A 690 -34.34 22.01 8.95
C ILE A 690 -34.02 21.94 10.44
N ALA A 691 -35.05 22.07 11.28
CA ALA A 691 -34.95 21.99 12.73
C ALA A 691 -34.74 20.53 13.19
N SER A 692 -34.09 20.38 14.35
CA SER A 692 -33.94 19.09 15.02
C SER A 692 -35.31 18.59 15.49
N LEU A 693 -35.78 17.46 14.93
CA LEU A 693 -37.13 16.95 15.20
C LEU A 693 -37.11 15.55 15.82
N PRO A 694 -37.68 15.37 17.04
CA PRO A 694 -37.78 14.05 17.65
C PRO A 694 -38.79 13.16 16.93
N ARG A 695 -38.64 11.86 17.15
CA ARG A 695 -39.49 10.82 16.55
C ARG A 695 -40.99 11.10 16.73
N GLY A 696 -41.75 10.88 15.66
CA GLY A 696 -43.22 10.94 15.65
C GLY A 696 -43.83 12.35 15.49
N GLN A 697 -43.04 13.42 15.37
CA GLN A 697 -43.60 14.77 15.15
C GLN A 697 -44.22 14.91 13.75
N LEU A 698 -43.54 14.40 12.70
CA LEU A 698 -44.09 14.38 11.34
C LEU A 698 -45.40 13.58 11.29
N GLN A 699 -45.43 12.39 11.89
CA GLN A 699 -46.65 11.59 12.02
C GLN A 699 -47.82 12.39 12.61
N LYS A 700 -47.59 13.18 13.68
CA LYS A 700 -48.66 14.01 14.29
C LYS A 700 -49.20 15.07 13.32
N ILE A 701 -48.33 15.77 12.59
CA ILE A 701 -48.74 16.79 11.62
C ILE A 701 -49.54 16.16 10.49
N PHE A 702 -49.05 15.06 9.90
CA PHE A 702 -49.75 14.37 8.82
C PHE A 702 -51.08 13.74 9.29
N CYS A 703 -51.16 13.18 10.49
CA CYS A 703 -52.44 12.71 11.04
C CYS A 703 -53.44 13.86 11.30
N ARG A 704 -52.95 15.04 11.72
CA ARG A 704 -53.82 16.18 12.10
C ARG A 704 -54.28 17.01 10.90
N HIS A 705 -53.38 17.23 9.94
CA HIS A 705 -53.58 18.17 8.83
C HIS A 705 -53.64 17.49 7.45
N GLY A 706 -53.32 16.19 7.34
CA GLY A 706 -53.37 15.41 6.09
C GLY A 706 -54.78 15.19 5.53
N GLY A 707 -55.81 15.25 6.37
CA GLY A 707 -57.21 15.09 5.98
C GLY A 707 -57.54 13.70 5.39
N ILE A 708 -58.64 13.62 4.64
CA ILE A 708 -59.13 12.38 3.98
C ILE A 708 -58.28 12.03 2.74
N HIS A 709 -57.42 12.95 2.29
CA HIS A 709 -56.68 12.83 1.03
C HIS A 709 -55.46 11.91 1.09
N LEU A 710 -54.90 11.67 2.29
CA LEU A 710 -53.74 10.80 2.49
C LEU A 710 -54.12 9.42 3.07
N PRO A 711 -53.48 8.32 2.61
CA PRO A 711 -53.68 7.01 3.22
C PRO A 711 -53.27 7.02 4.71
N PRO A 712 -54.10 6.50 5.64
CA PRO A 712 -53.74 6.40 7.05
C PRO A 712 -52.42 5.64 7.30
N GLU A 713 -52.15 4.63 6.45
CA GLU A 713 -50.94 3.82 6.47
C GLU A 713 -49.66 4.67 6.26
N PHE A 714 -49.73 5.71 5.42
CA PHE A 714 -48.60 6.62 5.20
C PHE A 714 -48.29 7.42 6.45
N SER A 715 -49.29 8.06 7.07
CA SER A 715 -49.07 8.84 8.28
C SER A 715 -48.49 7.98 9.41
N MET A 716 -48.95 6.73 9.52
CA MET A 716 -48.42 5.76 10.49
C MET A 716 -46.99 5.33 10.18
N SER A 717 -46.61 5.19 8.92
CA SER A 717 -45.25 4.82 8.53
C SER A 717 -44.24 5.87 8.95
N LEU A 718 -44.58 7.16 9.02
CA LEU A 718 -43.65 8.22 9.46
C LEU A 718 -43.24 8.15 10.94
N GLY A 719 -43.88 7.32 11.75
CA GLY A 719 -43.63 7.24 13.19
C GLY A 719 -42.26 6.72 13.58
N HIS A 720 -41.49 6.09 12.68
CA HIS A 720 -40.13 5.59 12.95
C HIS A 720 -39.01 6.59 12.64
N LEU A 721 -39.31 7.67 11.90
CA LEU A 721 -38.31 8.65 11.49
C LEU A 721 -37.85 9.50 12.68
N ASP A 722 -36.54 9.56 12.92
CA ASP A 722 -35.90 10.38 13.94
C ASP A 722 -34.94 11.37 13.26
N LEU A 723 -35.30 12.65 13.27
CA LEU A 723 -34.58 13.70 12.52
C LEU A 723 -33.65 14.51 13.43
N ARG A 724 -33.43 14.10 14.68
CA ARG A 724 -32.51 14.79 15.60
C ARG A 724 -31.06 14.79 15.11
N GLN A 725 -30.70 13.82 14.28
CA GLN A 725 -29.36 13.73 13.69
C GLN A 725 -29.20 14.64 12.48
N VAL A 726 -30.25 15.32 12.00
CA VAL A 726 -30.28 15.99 10.70
C VAL A 726 -30.42 17.52 10.84
N GLU A 727 -30.17 18.07 12.02
CA GLU A 727 -30.16 19.52 12.23
C GLU A 727 -29.20 20.19 11.22
N GLY A 728 -29.66 21.19 10.47
CA GLY A 728 -28.85 21.80 9.42
C GLY A 728 -29.70 22.24 8.22
N PHE A 729 -29.43 21.68 7.04
CA PHE A 729 -30.11 22.05 5.80
C PHE A 729 -30.69 20.83 5.08
N MET A 730 -31.89 20.97 4.52
CA MET A 730 -32.42 20.04 3.55
C MET A 730 -32.12 20.53 2.14
N ARG A 731 -31.49 19.68 1.33
CA ARG A 731 -31.25 19.91 -0.10
C ARG A 731 -32.12 18.98 -0.94
N GLY A 732 -32.60 19.47 -2.07
CA GLY A 732 -33.36 18.67 -3.03
C GLY A 732 -33.42 19.31 -4.40
N PHE A 733 -33.92 18.55 -5.36
CA PHE A 733 -34.09 18.95 -6.75
C PHE A 733 -35.54 18.69 -7.15
N ILE A 734 -36.19 19.69 -7.71
CA ILE A 734 -37.53 19.58 -8.29
C ILE A 734 -37.35 19.47 -9.80
N ASP A 735 -37.76 18.36 -10.40
CA ASP A 735 -37.48 18.11 -11.81
C ASP A 735 -38.07 19.16 -12.76
N LEU A 736 -39.30 19.61 -12.47
CA LEU A 736 -39.95 20.67 -13.24
C LEU A 736 -40.86 21.52 -12.35
N LEU A 737 -40.66 22.83 -12.37
CA LEU A 737 -41.58 23.84 -11.85
C LEU A 737 -42.04 24.72 -13.03
N PHE A 738 -43.34 24.79 -13.29
CA PHE A 738 -43.86 25.59 -14.40
C PHE A 738 -45.10 26.40 -14.03
N ARG A 739 -45.38 27.43 -14.84
CA ARG A 739 -46.58 28.28 -14.72
C ARG A 739 -47.55 28.01 -15.86
N PHE A 740 -48.82 27.86 -15.54
CA PHE A 740 -49.90 27.73 -16.51
C PHE A 740 -51.17 28.42 -15.97
N GLN A 741 -51.77 29.31 -16.78
CA GLN A 741 -52.98 30.07 -16.39
C GLN A 741 -52.89 30.69 -14.98
N ASP A 742 -51.79 31.40 -14.72
CA ASP A 742 -51.48 32.07 -13.44
C ASP A 742 -51.36 31.15 -12.21
N ARG A 743 -51.20 29.85 -12.42
CA ARG A 743 -50.90 28.87 -11.37
C ARG A 743 -49.57 28.17 -11.59
N TYR A 744 -48.90 27.82 -10.49
CA TYR A 744 -47.62 27.13 -10.47
C TYR A 744 -47.80 25.64 -10.15
N TYR A 745 -47.10 24.77 -10.87
CA TYR A 745 -47.21 23.32 -10.74
C TYR A 745 -45.83 22.68 -10.65
N LEU A 746 -45.75 21.59 -9.89
CA LEU A 746 -44.55 20.74 -9.80
C LEU A 746 -44.75 19.46 -10.61
N VAL A 747 -43.70 18.98 -11.25
CA VAL A 747 -43.65 17.62 -11.80
C VAL A 747 -42.42 16.92 -11.29
N ASP A 748 -42.60 15.64 -10.97
CA ASP A 748 -41.56 14.70 -10.64
C ASP A 748 -41.66 13.49 -11.59
N TRP A 749 -40.56 13.16 -12.26
CA TRP A 749 -40.48 12.12 -13.27
C TRP A 749 -40.08 10.80 -12.63
N LYS A 750 -40.96 9.80 -12.72
CA LYS A 750 -40.70 8.48 -12.15
C LYS A 750 -40.43 7.45 -13.24
N SER A 751 -39.26 6.82 -13.19
CA SER A 751 -38.89 5.70 -14.06
C SER A 751 -39.20 4.33 -13.43
N ASN A 752 -39.83 4.32 -12.25
CA ASN A 752 -40.19 3.13 -11.48
C ASN A 752 -40.91 2.06 -12.32
N TRP A 753 -40.67 0.80 -12.00
CA TRP A 753 -41.31 -0.35 -12.64
C TRP A 753 -42.40 -0.92 -11.72
N LEU A 754 -43.67 -0.70 -12.07
CA LEU A 754 -44.81 -1.18 -11.26
C LEU A 754 -45.32 -2.55 -11.71
N GLY A 755 -44.95 -2.98 -12.92
CA GLY A 755 -45.38 -4.26 -13.49
C GLY A 755 -45.20 -4.32 -15.01
N LYS A 756 -45.63 -5.46 -15.60
CA LYS A 756 -45.44 -5.78 -17.03
C LYS A 756 -46.48 -5.11 -17.93
N ARG A 757 -47.67 -4.80 -17.41
CA ARG A 757 -48.79 -4.25 -18.18
C ARG A 757 -48.98 -2.78 -17.85
N THR A 758 -49.53 -2.00 -18.78
CA THR A 758 -49.95 -0.61 -18.48
C THR A 758 -50.99 -0.56 -17.36
N SER A 759 -51.83 -1.60 -17.21
CA SER A 759 -52.78 -1.72 -16.09
C SER A 759 -52.12 -1.71 -14.71
N ASP A 760 -50.86 -2.11 -14.60
CA ASP A 760 -50.14 -2.13 -13.31
C ASP A 760 -49.78 -0.69 -12.84
N TYR A 761 -50.02 0.33 -13.68
CA TYR A 761 -49.85 1.76 -13.41
C TYR A 761 -51.19 2.49 -13.29
N ASP A 762 -52.24 1.77 -12.90
CA ASP A 762 -53.52 2.36 -12.52
C ASP A 762 -53.43 3.09 -11.17
N GLU A 763 -54.55 3.62 -10.69
CA GLU A 763 -54.58 4.38 -9.44
C GLU A 763 -54.08 3.54 -8.24
N GLU A 764 -54.45 2.27 -8.17
CA GLU A 764 -54.06 1.39 -7.06
C GLU A 764 -52.55 1.10 -7.07
N GLY A 765 -52.01 0.73 -8.24
CA GLY A 765 -50.58 0.49 -8.41
C GLY A 765 -49.73 1.73 -8.13
N MET A 766 -50.16 2.91 -8.60
CA MET A 766 -49.47 4.16 -8.31
C MET A 766 -49.53 4.52 -6.82
N ARG A 767 -50.69 4.38 -6.16
CA ARG A 767 -50.82 4.66 -4.71
C ARG A 767 -49.94 3.75 -3.86
N ALA A 768 -49.84 2.47 -4.22
CA ALA A 768 -48.95 1.52 -3.57
C ALA A 768 -47.47 1.91 -3.74
N SER A 769 -47.07 2.34 -4.95
CA SER A 769 -45.72 2.84 -5.22
C SER A 769 -45.41 4.11 -4.41
N MET A 770 -46.33 5.08 -4.38
CA MET A 770 -46.20 6.32 -3.61
C MET A 770 -46.02 6.05 -2.10
N LEU A 771 -46.69 5.01 -1.57
CA LEU A 771 -46.53 4.60 -0.17
C LEU A 771 -45.19 3.89 0.06
N ARG A 772 -44.85 2.91 -0.78
CA ARG A 772 -43.64 2.08 -0.64
C ARG A 772 -42.36 2.91 -0.69
N HIS A 773 -42.30 3.91 -1.56
CA HIS A 773 -41.14 4.78 -1.73
C HIS A 773 -41.24 6.08 -0.92
N THR A 774 -42.27 6.23 -0.08
CA THR A 774 -42.48 7.42 0.76
C THR A 774 -42.60 8.73 -0.04
N TYR A 775 -42.98 8.65 -1.33
CA TYR A 775 -43.11 9.81 -2.21
C TYR A 775 -44.17 10.81 -1.74
N TYR A 776 -45.14 10.37 -0.94
CA TYR A 776 -46.03 11.29 -0.24
C TYR A 776 -45.26 12.32 0.59
N LEU A 777 -44.23 11.92 1.33
CA LEU A 777 -43.41 12.88 2.07
C LEU A 777 -42.60 13.77 1.11
N GLN A 778 -42.05 13.20 0.03
CA GLN A 778 -41.24 13.93 -0.95
C GLN A 778 -41.99 15.12 -1.54
N TYR A 779 -43.18 14.91 -2.11
CA TYR A 779 -43.89 16.00 -2.78
C TYR A 779 -44.37 17.09 -1.81
N HIS A 780 -44.62 16.75 -0.55
CA HIS A 780 -44.93 17.75 0.47
C HIS A 780 -43.71 18.62 0.80
N LEU A 781 -42.51 18.02 0.87
CA LEU A 781 -41.27 18.76 1.05
C LEU A 781 -40.94 19.62 -0.17
N TYR A 782 -41.18 19.12 -1.38
CA TYR A 782 -40.98 19.88 -2.63
C TYR A 782 -42.00 21.01 -2.77
N THR A 783 -43.24 20.78 -2.34
CA THR A 783 -44.28 21.82 -2.29
C THR A 783 -43.92 22.90 -1.28
N LEU A 784 -43.41 22.55 -0.11
CA LEU A 784 -42.89 23.51 0.87
C LEU A 784 -41.73 24.32 0.27
N ALA A 785 -40.77 23.67 -0.38
CA ALA A 785 -39.66 24.35 -1.04
C ALA A 785 -40.14 25.33 -2.14
N ALA A 786 -41.11 24.91 -2.96
CA ALA A 786 -41.71 25.75 -3.98
C ALA A 786 -42.50 26.93 -3.38
N ASP A 787 -43.29 26.71 -2.33
CA ASP A 787 -44.01 27.77 -1.61
C ASP A 787 -43.05 28.82 -1.04
N LEU A 788 -41.95 28.39 -0.42
CA LEU A 788 -40.90 29.29 0.08
C LEU A 788 -40.22 30.07 -1.04
N TYR A 789 -39.98 29.43 -2.18
CA TYR A 789 -39.37 30.07 -3.34
C TYR A 789 -40.33 31.12 -3.96
N LEU A 790 -41.58 30.73 -4.22
CA LEU A 790 -42.59 31.57 -4.85
C LEU A 790 -42.98 32.74 -3.96
N SER A 791 -43.18 32.53 -2.65
CA SER A 791 -43.49 33.60 -1.69
C SER A 791 -42.39 34.67 -1.60
N ARG A 792 -41.14 34.32 -1.92
CA ARG A 792 -40.01 35.26 -1.95
C ARG A 792 -39.83 35.95 -3.30
N ARG A 793 -40.18 35.28 -4.41
CA ARG A 793 -39.89 35.75 -5.77
C ARG A 793 -41.07 36.41 -6.46
N VAL A 794 -42.29 36.03 -6.12
CA VAL A 794 -43.52 36.47 -6.77
C VAL A 794 -44.26 37.41 -5.81
N SER A 795 -44.28 38.70 -6.16
CA SER A 795 -44.98 39.71 -5.36
C SER A 795 -46.49 39.41 -5.30
N GLY A 796 -47.05 39.40 -4.10
CA GLY A 796 -48.47 39.12 -3.88
C GLY A 796 -48.86 37.65 -4.03
N TYR A 797 -47.89 36.72 -3.92
CA TYR A 797 -48.15 35.29 -4.00
C TYR A 797 -49.07 34.79 -2.88
N GLU A 798 -50.17 34.13 -3.25
CA GLU A 798 -51.08 33.44 -2.34
C GLU A 798 -51.22 31.96 -2.73
N TYR A 799 -50.81 31.04 -1.84
CA TYR A 799 -50.81 29.59 -2.10
C TYR A 799 -52.17 29.06 -2.60
N ASP A 800 -53.28 29.44 -1.95
CA ASP A 800 -54.62 28.97 -2.31
C ASP A 800 -55.10 29.47 -3.68
N LYS A 801 -54.56 30.59 -4.18
CA LYS A 801 -54.94 31.14 -5.48
C LYS A 801 -54.00 30.69 -6.60
N GLN A 802 -52.70 30.57 -6.31
CA GLN A 802 -51.65 30.47 -7.31
C GLN A 802 -50.85 29.17 -7.27
N PHE A 803 -50.96 28.33 -6.23
CA PHE A 803 -50.41 26.97 -6.30
C PHE A 803 -51.43 26.01 -6.93
N GLY A 804 -51.03 25.38 -8.02
CA GLY A 804 -51.88 24.54 -8.85
C GLY A 804 -51.93 23.07 -8.45
N GLY A 805 -50.83 22.53 -7.93
CA GLY A 805 -50.71 21.12 -7.53
C GLY A 805 -49.37 20.51 -7.93
N VAL A 806 -49.25 19.21 -7.68
CA VAL A 806 -48.08 18.39 -7.99
C VAL A 806 -48.48 17.22 -8.88
N PHE A 807 -47.61 16.86 -9.82
CA PHE A 807 -47.76 15.70 -10.69
C PHE A 807 -46.58 14.75 -10.50
N TYR A 808 -46.87 13.48 -10.25
CA TYR A 808 -45.87 12.40 -10.29
C TYR A 808 -46.17 11.59 -11.53
N VAL A 809 -45.25 11.63 -12.50
CA VAL A 809 -45.46 11.04 -13.81
C VAL A 809 -44.62 9.77 -13.93
N PHE A 810 -45.29 8.62 -13.80
CA PHE A 810 -44.70 7.31 -14.01
C PHE A 810 -44.56 7.05 -15.52
N PHE A 811 -43.41 7.43 -16.08
CA PHE A 811 -43.16 7.45 -17.51
C PHE A 811 -43.47 6.12 -18.22
N ARG A 812 -43.18 4.98 -17.57
CA ARG A 812 -43.48 3.65 -18.12
C ARG A 812 -44.99 3.39 -18.26
N GLY A 813 -45.82 3.98 -17.40
CA GLY A 813 -47.25 3.74 -17.32
C GLY A 813 -48.12 4.50 -18.32
N LEU A 814 -47.56 5.52 -18.99
CA LEU A 814 -48.32 6.39 -19.89
C LEU A 814 -49.01 5.61 -21.01
N ASP A 815 -50.29 5.89 -21.22
CA ASP A 815 -51.16 5.13 -22.12
C ASP A 815 -52.03 6.10 -22.92
N SER A 816 -51.96 6.01 -24.26
CA SER A 816 -52.72 6.90 -25.14
C SER A 816 -54.23 6.67 -25.08
N ALA A 817 -54.67 5.47 -24.68
CA ALA A 817 -56.08 5.13 -24.56
C ALA A 817 -56.70 5.60 -23.23
N ILE A 818 -55.89 5.72 -22.17
CA ILE A 818 -56.33 6.10 -20.82
C ILE A 818 -55.41 7.20 -20.31
N PRO A 819 -55.73 8.48 -20.58
CA PRO A 819 -54.84 9.60 -20.27
C PRO A 819 -54.50 9.79 -18.78
N SER A 820 -55.34 9.31 -17.86
CA SER A 820 -55.10 9.39 -16.42
C SER A 820 -54.10 8.34 -15.91
N ARG A 821 -53.70 7.38 -16.74
CA ARG A 821 -52.83 6.28 -16.34
C ARG A 821 -51.37 6.71 -16.30
N GLY A 822 -50.66 6.32 -15.24
CA GLY A 822 -49.28 6.75 -15.02
C GLY A 822 -49.12 8.20 -14.56
N ILE A 823 -50.20 8.92 -14.30
CA ILE A 823 -50.18 10.29 -13.77
C ILE A 823 -50.85 10.30 -12.41
N PHE A 824 -50.07 10.50 -11.36
CA PHE A 824 -50.57 10.81 -10.03
C PHE A 824 -50.62 12.33 -9.86
N HIS A 825 -51.73 12.85 -9.34
CA HIS A 825 -51.91 14.28 -9.10
C HIS A 825 -52.44 14.51 -7.68
N ASP A 826 -51.86 15.48 -6.98
CA ASP A 826 -52.36 15.96 -5.70
C ASP A 826 -52.19 17.48 -5.57
N ARG A 827 -52.98 18.09 -4.68
CA ARG A 827 -52.81 19.48 -4.27
C ARG A 827 -52.78 19.53 -2.74
N PRO A 828 -51.58 19.60 -2.13
CA PRO A 828 -51.44 19.63 -0.68
C PRO A 828 -52.27 20.78 -0.06
N PRO A 829 -53.05 20.53 1.00
CA PRO A 829 -53.80 21.59 1.68
C PRO A 829 -52.85 22.66 2.25
N ALA A 830 -53.22 23.94 2.10
CA ALA A 830 -52.42 25.06 2.62
C ALA A 830 -52.09 24.93 4.12
N ALA A 831 -53.06 24.47 4.91
CA ALA A 831 -52.90 24.24 6.34
C ALA A 831 -51.80 23.20 6.66
N LEU A 832 -51.64 22.17 5.82
CA LEU A 832 -50.61 21.15 6.00
C LEU A 832 -49.23 21.70 5.64
N VAL A 833 -49.11 22.41 4.51
CA VAL A 833 -47.84 23.05 4.09
C VAL A 833 -47.37 24.07 5.13
N GLN A 834 -48.29 24.86 5.68
CA GLN A 834 -48.00 25.82 6.75
C GLN A 834 -47.55 25.11 8.05
N ALA A 835 -48.21 24.01 8.42
CA ALA A 835 -47.83 23.23 9.60
C ALA A 835 -46.45 22.57 9.42
N LEU A 836 -46.12 22.10 8.21
CA LEU A 836 -44.79 21.60 7.87
C LEU A 836 -43.74 22.71 7.92
N ARG A 837 -44.05 23.91 7.42
CA ARG A 837 -43.17 25.08 7.52
C ARG A 837 -42.85 25.42 8.98
N GLN A 838 -43.87 25.49 9.82
CA GLN A 838 -43.69 25.76 11.25
C GLN A 838 -42.82 24.69 11.92
N LEU A 839 -43.11 23.41 11.65
CA LEU A 839 -42.37 22.31 12.26
C LEU A 839 -40.91 22.24 11.78
N LEU A 840 -40.69 22.32 10.47
CA LEU A 840 -39.38 22.07 9.86
C LEU A 840 -38.48 23.29 9.86
N ILE A 841 -39.02 24.51 9.72
CA ILE A 841 -38.23 25.73 9.51
C ILE A 841 -38.23 26.61 10.75
N ASP A 842 -39.41 26.90 11.29
CA ASP A 842 -39.54 27.82 12.43
C ASP A 842 -39.18 27.11 13.76
N GLY A 843 -39.22 25.76 13.78
CA GLY A 843 -38.93 24.91 14.92
C GLY A 843 -40.15 24.64 15.80
N LEU A 844 -40.02 23.68 16.72
CA LEU A 844 -41.01 23.52 17.79
C LEU A 844 -40.96 24.76 18.69
N PRO A 845 -42.09 25.40 19.03
CA PRO A 845 -42.10 26.48 20.01
C PRO A 845 -41.67 26.01 21.40
#